data_AF-A0A4P6JPH3-F1
#
_entry.id   AF-A0A4P6JPH3-F1
#
_cell.length_a   1.000
_cell.length_b   1.000
_cell.length_c   1.000
_cell.angle_alpha   90.00
_cell.angle_beta   90.00
_cell.angle_gamma   90.00
#
_symmetry.space_group_name_H-M   'P 1'
#
loop_
_entity.id
_entity.type
_entity.pdbx_description
1 polymer ?
#
loop_
_entity_poly.entity_id
_entity_poly.type
_entity_poly.pdbx_seq_one_letter_code
_entity_poly.pdbx_strand_id
1 'polypeptide(L)'
;MPKLPTYVLRWLAESQCYELTRNGDAAQRFAREGGPAWVHFLETHTSFAFQGQEGRLSVIKETRRRGSGYWYAYHTVGRRTVKRYLGSAGNVSIASLEEAASILNRLELSPAAAQEPERAESRAAHSTALLLPKLQPPRLPSSLVARPRLLARLDSALERKLTLLVAPAGFGKTTIVNQWLHERQACNWSSSLAWVSLDRDENDLIRFWRSIITACQAFQPRLGHETLARLREATQPPFVAKSPQTALTPLLNTLAQRPEEGLLVLDDYHVIEEPAIHETLTFFLNYLPATFHVLLLSRSEPPLPLLHWRARGELAELRTADLRFSAAETTIFARRAFSVQLSDATLRQLTASLQGWVAGLRLLSFSLTGQNSPQELERALASLVQHPTADHKQEGASERSQLAASQGPLKLGALDMPTNGGSDEQAHLASLYQPLLDYFITEILDGQPQDLQHFLLQTSALSRLSAPLCDAILGKGDNAARLETMALAGLFLEALPGQGGWYRFHALVAEALRREAIRRLGEAELQALLQRASRWYEQHEMFEEAIEAALQAPDFEYAARLIERGGKGGEISEQYTVRRWLESLPEKILHAHPMLCWLAALSLRMLPEEASIPATVNQRVERLLHIAEDSWRKQDDQASLGLIAVFHALSCWRSGQFFQATEYAEQALALLPPGAQERHSQTWRGICTFIVGTGLMYEGRFADARTSFLDAYAYCSERTMRILHRAYWCCWAHVTMFWVNYTRPMNTIGKRFLRRASTRIVRSRSEPYWVWRAYILPGMS
;
A
#
# COMPACT_ATOMS: atom_id res chain seq x y z
N MET A 1 -11.35 -8.09 49.77
CA MET A 1 -10.56 -6.88 50.04
C MET A 1 -9.09 -7.22 49.94
N PRO A 2 -8.28 -6.55 49.10
CA PRO A 2 -6.85 -6.84 49.07
C PRO A 2 -6.21 -6.35 50.39
N LYS A 3 -5.41 -7.23 51.01
CA LYS A 3 -4.71 -6.99 52.28
C LYS A 3 -3.93 -5.68 52.22
N LEU A 4 -4.04 -4.87 53.28
CA LEU A 4 -3.24 -3.66 53.47
C LEU A 4 -1.75 -3.97 53.24
N PRO A 5 -1.01 -3.17 52.47
CA PRO A 5 0.41 -3.39 52.25
C PRO A 5 1.14 -3.31 53.60
N THR A 6 1.85 -4.39 53.95
CA THR A 6 2.57 -4.51 55.24
C THR A 6 3.69 -3.49 55.40
N TYR A 7 4.20 -2.96 54.28
CA TYR A 7 5.25 -1.95 54.23
C TYR A 7 4.88 -0.83 53.26
N VAL A 8 5.02 0.42 53.70
CA VAL A 8 4.79 1.63 52.90
C VAL A 8 6.04 2.49 52.95
N LEU A 9 6.66 2.72 51.79
CA LEU A 9 7.77 3.64 51.61
C LEU A 9 7.22 5.00 51.18
N ARG A 10 7.36 6.02 52.04
CA ARG A 10 6.76 7.34 51.84
C ARG A 10 7.81 8.45 51.83
N TRP A 11 7.66 9.40 50.92
CA TRP A 11 8.45 10.63 50.90
C TRP A 11 8.10 11.56 52.08
N LEU A 12 9.12 12.02 52.82
CA LEU A 12 9.02 13.05 53.86
C LEU A 12 9.66 14.35 53.38
N ALA A 13 8.83 15.35 53.06
CA ALA A 13 9.28 16.63 52.51
C ALA A 13 10.23 17.40 53.45
N GLU A 14 9.99 17.33 54.76
CA GLU A 14 10.78 18.05 55.79
C GLU A 14 12.21 17.52 55.93
N SER A 15 12.43 16.23 55.69
CA SER A 15 13.74 15.56 55.86
C SER A 15 14.38 15.13 54.53
N GLN A 16 13.74 15.42 53.39
CA GLN A 16 14.19 15.07 52.04
C GLN A 16 14.61 13.59 51.88
N CYS A 17 13.92 12.68 52.56
CA CYS A 17 14.24 11.25 52.56
C CYS A 17 12.96 10.39 52.49
N TYR A 18 13.14 9.09 52.25
CA TYR A 18 12.03 8.13 52.22
C TYR A 18 12.00 7.33 53.51
N GLU A 19 10.85 7.30 54.18
CA GLU A 19 10.64 6.53 55.39
C GLU A 19 9.78 5.29 55.08
N LEU A 20 10.30 4.14 55.45
CA LEU A 20 9.60 2.88 55.41
C LEU A 20 8.86 2.69 56.72
N THR A 21 7.54 2.59 56.63
CA THR A 21 6.65 2.32 57.76
C THR A 21 6.10 0.91 57.67
N ARG A 22 6.00 0.23 58.81
CA ARG A 22 5.37 -1.09 58.94
C ARG A 22 4.17 -0.95 59.87
N ASN A 23 2.97 -1.16 59.36
CA ASN A 23 1.72 -1.03 60.12
C ASN A 23 1.55 0.32 60.88
N GLY A 24 2.17 1.41 60.40
CA GLY A 24 2.08 2.74 61.00
C GLY A 24 3.28 3.16 61.85
N ASP A 25 4.15 2.22 62.26
CA ASP A 25 5.37 2.53 62.99
C ASP A 25 6.56 2.73 62.04
N ALA A 26 7.39 3.74 62.31
CA ALA A 26 8.59 4.04 61.55
C ALA A 26 9.62 2.92 61.71
N ALA A 27 9.96 2.24 60.61
CA ALA A 27 10.86 1.09 60.63
C ALA A 27 12.29 1.45 60.16
N GLN A 28 12.43 2.24 59.09
CA GLN A 28 13.75 2.57 58.52
C GLN A 28 13.69 3.78 57.58
N ARG A 29 14.78 4.55 57.47
CA ARG A 29 14.91 5.69 56.54
C ARG A 29 15.93 5.41 55.44
N PHE A 30 15.63 5.84 54.21
CA PHE A 30 16.47 5.68 53.04
C PHE A 30 16.75 7.02 52.36
N ALA A 31 18.01 7.23 51.98
CA ALA A 31 18.41 8.34 51.12
C ALA A 31 17.98 8.09 49.66
N ARG A 32 17.85 9.17 48.87
CA ARG A 32 17.30 9.17 47.51
C ARG A 32 18.07 8.28 46.52
N GLU A 33 19.38 8.14 46.71
CA GLU A 33 20.27 7.32 45.87
C GLU A 33 20.15 5.81 46.18
N GLY A 34 19.50 5.45 47.29
CA GLY A 34 19.54 4.10 47.84
C GLY A 34 20.90 3.78 48.47
N GLY A 35 21.01 2.60 49.06
CA GLY A 35 22.23 2.13 49.70
C GLY A 35 22.17 0.62 49.99
N PRO A 36 23.20 0.04 50.64
CA PRO A 36 23.24 -1.40 50.90
C PRO A 36 22.01 -1.92 51.68
N ALA A 37 21.48 -1.11 52.59
CA ALA A 37 20.26 -1.40 53.33
C ALA A 37 19.00 -1.49 52.45
N TRP A 38 18.95 -0.71 51.35
CA TRP A 38 17.84 -0.72 50.39
C TRP A 38 17.84 -1.99 49.54
N VAL A 39 19.01 -2.40 49.05
CA VAL A 39 19.16 -3.66 48.29
C VAL A 39 18.80 -4.86 49.18
N HIS A 40 19.28 -4.86 50.44
CA HIS A 40 18.91 -5.89 51.42
C HIS A 40 17.39 -5.96 51.67
N PHE A 41 16.71 -4.81 51.74
CA PHE A 41 15.26 -4.75 51.85
C PHE A 41 14.56 -5.40 50.65
N LEU A 42 15.00 -5.09 49.41
CA LEU A 42 14.46 -5.66 48.17
C LEU A 42 14.79 -7.16 47.99
N GLU A 43 15.81 -7.67 48.66
CA GLU A 43 16.12 -9.10 48.67
C GLU A 43 15.20 -9.88 49.61
N THR A 44 14.95 -9.32 50.80
CA THR A 44 14.19 -9.94 51.89
C THR A 44 12.67 -9.81 51.77
N HIS A 45 12.17 -8.84 51.00
CA HIS A 45 10.74 -8.56 50.86
C HIS A 45 10.20 -8.90 49.46
N THR A 46 8.88 -9.10 49.37
CA THR A 46 8.18 -9.52 48.14
C THR A 46 7.15 -8.51 47.62
N SER A 47 6.74 -7.54 48.43
CA SER A 47 5.94 -6.40 47.99
C SER A 47 5.99 -5.25 48.99
N PHE A 48 5.77 -4.03 48.51
CA PHE A 48 5.56 -2.83 49.32
C PHE A 48 4.79 -1.78 48.53
N ALA A 49 4.13 -0.85 49.22
CA ALA A 49 3.54 0.33 48.58
C ALA A 49 4.56 1.47 48.55
N PHE A 50 4.64 2.16 47.43
CA PHE A 50 5.49 3.33 47.24
C PHE A 50 4.61 4.59 47.16
N GLN A 51 4.94 5.60 47.94
CA GLN A 51 4.31 6.92 47.92
C GLN A 51 5.41 7.95 47.71
N GLY A 52 5.74 8.16 46.43
CA GLY A 52 6.76 9.07 45.98
C GLY A 52 6.25 10.50 45.77
N GLN A 53 7.17 11.37 45.36
CA GLN A 53 6.88 12.74 44.95
C GLN A 53 6.02 12.76 43.68
N GLU A 54 6.30 11.82 42.77
CA GLU A 54 5.69 11.76 41.45
C GLU A 54 4.43 10.88 41.39
N GLY A 55 4.07 10.17 42.46
CA GLY A 55 2.87 9.31 42.49
C GLY A 55 2.89 8.16 43.48
N ARG A 56 1.84 7.34 43.45
CA ARG A 56 1.72 6.13 44.28
C ARG A 56 1.84 4.88 43.42
N LEU A 57 2.54 3.87 43.89
CA LEU A 57 2.69 2.59 43.18
C LEU A 57 2.55 1.41 44.14
N SER A 58 2.10 0.28 43.63
CA SER A 58 2.25 -1.02 44.29
C SER A 58 3.43 -1.75 43.67
N VAL A 59 4.47 -2.04 44.45
CA VAL A 59 5.70 -2.66 43.94
C VAL A 59 5.73 -4.11 44.40
N ILE A 60 5.84 -5.05 43.45
CA ILE A 60 5.68 -6.49 43.71
C ILE A 60 6.82 -7.27 43.04
N LYS A 61 7.43 -8.19 43.80
CA LYS A 61 8.46 -9.12 43.35
C LYS A 61 7.80 -10.39 42.81
N GLU A 62 7.90 -10.60 41.51
CA GLU A 62 7.43 -11.81 40.86
C GLU A 62 8.56 -12.86 40.86
N THR A 63 8.36 -13.96 41.60
CA THR A 63 9.33 -15.06 41.69
C THR A 63 9.03 -16.16 40.66
N ARG A 64 10.08 -16.75 40.08
CA ARG A 64 9.99 -18.02 39.34
C ARG A 64 10.41 -19.17 40.24
N ARG A 65 9.93 -20.38 39.94
CA ARG A 65 10.09 -21.59 40.78
C ARG A 65 11.53 -22.01 41.12
N ARG A 66 12.60 -21.44 40.52
CA ARG A 66 14.02 -21.63 40.90
C ARG A 66 14.96 -20.49 40.41
N GLY A 67 14.80 -19.25 40.88
CA GLY A 67 15.77 -18.17 40.61
C GLY A 67 15.27 -16.77 41.00
N SER A 68 16.21 -15.84 41.19
CA SER A 68 16.02 -14.46 41.65
C SER A 68 14.81 -13.78 41.00
N GLY A 69 13.87 -13.31 41.83
CA GLY A 69 12.65 -12.64 41.37
C GLY A 69 12.90 -11.22 40.86
N TYR A 70 12.07 -10.78 39.92
CA TYR A 70 12.11 -9.43 39.36
C TYR A 70 11.00 -8.56 39.96
N TRP A 71 11.27 -7.26 40.07
CA TRP A 71 10.33 -6.30 40.62
C TRP A 71 9.52 -5.62 39.50
N TYR A 72 8.23 -5.46 39.76
CA TYR A 72 7.30 -4.73 38.91
C TYR A 72 6.59 -3.65 39.72
N ALA A 73 6.42 -2.47 39.12
CA ALA A 73 5.53 -1.43 39.61
C ALA A 73 4.14 -1.62 38.99
N TYR A 74 3.11 -1.53 39.82
CA TYR A 74 1.72 -1.61 39.45
C TYR A 74 1.03 -0.30 39.83
N HIS A 75 0.28 0.26 38.88
CA HIS A 75 -0.63 1.38 39.14
C HIS A 75 -2.04 1.00 38.73
N THR A 76 -3.02 1.20 39.62
CA THR A 76 -4.42 0.86 39.37
C THR A 76 -5.26 2.12 39.45
N VAL A 77 -5.93 2.43 38.34
CA VAL A 77 -6.80 3.60 38.19
C VAL A 77 -8.17 3.13 37.75
N GLY A 78 -9.19 3.35 38.58
CA GLY A 78 -10.53 2.80 38.34
C GLY A 78 -10.52 1.27 38.21
N ARG A 79 -10.85 0.74 37.02
CA ARG A 79 -10.88 -0.71 36.72
C ARG A 79 -9.67 -1.23 35.93
N ARG A 80 -8.68 -0.39 35.59
CA ARG A 80 -7.51 -0.79 34.79
C ARG A 80 -6.25 -0.80 35.65
N THR A 81 -5.47 -1.86 35.55
CA THR A 81 -4.17 -2.00 36.21
C THR A 81 -3.08 -2.07 35.15
N VAL A 82 -2.15 -1.12 35.19
CA VAL A 82 -0.98 -1.07 34.30
C VAL A 82 0.26 -1.47 35.12
N LYS A 83 1.17 -2.23 34.50
CA LYS A 83 2.41 -2.67 35.15
C LYS A 83 3.64 -2.29 34.36
N ARG A 84 4.74 -1.95 35.05
CA ARG A 84 6.04 -1.60 34.48
C ARG A 84 7.14 -2.44 35.15
N TYR A 85 8.05 -2.96 34.35
CA TYR A 85 9.20 -3.72 34.82
C TYR A 85 10.25 -2.79 35.44
N LEU A 86 10.75 -3.10 36.63
CA LEU A 86 11.75 -2.31 37.36
C LEU A 86 13.15 -2.96 37.39
N GLY A 87 13.27 -4.25 37.10
CA GLY A 87 14.56 -4.96 37.12
C GLY A 87 14.74 -5.94 38.28
N SER A 88 15.97 -6.44 38.44
CA SER A 88 16.40 -7.28 39.57
C SER A 88 16.66 -6.42 40.81
N ALA A 89 16.73 -7.02 42.00
CA ALA A 89 16.86 -6.29 43.27
C ALA A 89 18.06 -5.32 43.32
N GLY A 90 19.17 -5.61 42.62
CA GLY A 90 20.33 -4.72 42.54
C GLY A 90 20.16 -3.50 41.61
N ASN A 91 19.17 -3.53 40.71
CA ASN A 91 18.95 -2.48 39.71
C ASN A 91 17.76 -1.56 40.05
N VAL A 92 16.95 -1.92 41.06
CA VAL A 92 15.82 -1.10 41.49
C VAL A 92 16.32 -0.05 42.48
N SER A 93 16.35 1.21 42.06
CA SER A 93 16.65 2.35 42.92
C SER A 93 15.37 3.13 43.27
N ILE A 94 15.42 3.95 44.32
CA ILE A 94 14.30 4.85 44.65
C ILE A 94 14.05 5.86 43.50
N ALA A 95 15.10 6.29 42.81
CA ALA A 95 14.98 7.10 41.59
C ALA A 95 14.19 6.37 40.47
N SER A 96 14.43 5.08 40.27
CA SER A 96 13.67 4.28 39.29
C SER A 96 12.19 4.10 39.67
N LEU A 97 11.87 4.16 40.97
CA LEU A 97 10.48 4.15 41.45
C LEU A 97 9.79 5.49 41.22
N GLU A 98 10.48 6.61 41.42
CA GLU A 98 9.96 7.95 41.08
C GLU A 98 9.76 8.11 39.57
N GLU A 99 10.70 7.62 38.76
CA GLU A 99 10.55 7.62 37.30
C GLU A 99 9.34 6.77 36.87
N ALA A 100 9.19 5.58 37.43
CA ALA A 100 8.04 4.72 37.17
C ALA A 100 6.72 5.39 37.61
N ALA A 101 6.71 6.12 38.73
CA ALA A 101 5.55 6.83 39.24
C ALA A 101 5.19 8.02 38.33
N SER A 102 6.19 8.82 37.91
CA SER A 102 6.02 9.95 36.99
C SER A 102 5.48 9.52 35.62
N ILE A 103 5.97 8.40 35.09
CA ILE A 103 5.52 7.86 33.81
C ILE A 103 4.09 7.33 33.93
N LEU A 104 3.80 6.57 34.98
CA LEU A 104 2.47 5.99 35.18
C LEU A 104 1.41 7.06 35.53
N ASN A 105 1.79 8.15 36.21
CA ASN A 105 0.92 9.29 36.47
C ASN A 105 0.78 10.25 35.27
N ARG A 106 1.79 10.40 34.39
CA ARG A 106 1.64 11.15 33.13
C ARG A 106 0.62 10.52 32.17
N LEU A 107 0.41 9.20 32.29
CA LEU A 107 -0.67 8.50 31.59
C LEU A 107 -2.06 8.84 32.15
N GLU A 108 -2.16 9.52 33.29
CA GLU A 108 -3.42 9.97 33.92
C GLU A 108 -3.73 11.45 33.73
N LEU A 109 -2.72 12.32 33.67
CA LEU A 109 -2.89 13.79 33.76
C LEU A 109 -2.84 14.54 32.42
N SER A 110 -2.97 13.86 31.27
CA SER A 110 -3.03 14.53 29.97
C SER A 110 -4.42 14.46 29.35
N PRO A 111 -5.26 15.52 29.49
CA PRO A 111 -6.43 15.73 28.64
C PRO A 111 -6.04 15.97 27.16
N ALA A 112 -4.77 16.28 26.89
CA ALA A 112 -4.22 16.47 25.55
C ALA A 112 -3.88 15.15 24.83
N ALA A 113 -3.84 14.02 25.55
CA ALA A 113 -3.63 12.68 24.97
C ALA A 113 -4.89 12.10 24.28
N ALA A 114 -6.02 12.82 24.28
CA ALA A 114 -7.20 12.45 23.51
C ALA A 114 -7.11 12.89 22.03
N GLN A 115 -6.18 13.78 21.65
CA GLN A 115 -6.04 14.28 20.27
C GLN A 115 -4.73 13.87 19.57
N GLU A 116 -3.74 13.34 20.30
CA GLU A 116 -2.53 12.78 19.69
C GLU A 116 -2.66 11.38 19.08
N PRO A 117 -3.53 10.44 19.54
CA PRO A 117 -3.77 9.24 18.76
C PRO A 117 -4.48 9.59 17.46
N GLU A 118 -5.34 10.62 17.40
CA GLU A 118 -5.93 11.07 16.13
C GLU A 118 -4.94 11.71 15.18
N ARG A 119 -3.89 12.43 15.64
CA ARG A 119 -2.85 12.97 14.73
C ARG A 119 -1.80 11.94 14.32
N ALA A 120 -1.46 10.98 15.18
CA ALA A 120 -0.55 9.88 14.82
C ALA A 120 -1.25 8.74 14.06
N GLU A 121 -2.53 8.47 14.36
CA GLU A 121 -3.39 7.62 13.53
C GLU A 121 -3.82 8.35 12.26
N SER A 122 -3.96 9.68 12.24
CA SER A 122 -4.07 10.45 10.99
C SER A 122 -2.79 10.28 10.17
N ARG A 123 -1.60 10.58 10.70
CA ARG A 123 -0.33 10.43 9.95
C ARG A 123 -0.06 9.01 9.44
N ALA A 124 -0.37 7.97 10.22
CA ALA A 124 -0.26 6.59 9.75
C ALA A 124 -1.43 6.13 8.87
N ALA A 125 -2.62 6.72 9.02
CA ALA A 125 -3.75 6.46 8.14
C ALA A 125 -3.53 7.14 6.79
N HIS A 126 -2.86 8.28 6.67
CA HIS A 126 -2.71 8.95 5.37
C HIS A 126 -1.80 8.18 4.39
N SER A 127 -0.85 7.38 4.88
CA SER A 127 -0.02 6.46 4.06
C SER A 127 -0.55 5.02 3.96
N THR A 128 -1.65 4.69 4.67
CA THR A 128 -2.20 3.32 4.74
C THR A 128 -3.71 3.26 4.45
N ALA A 129 -4.38 4.40 4.25
CA ALA A 129 -5.81 4.51 4.04
C ALA A 129 -6.15 4.14 2.61
N LEU A 130 -6.95 3.08 2.48
CA LEU A 130 -7.66 2.84 1.25
C LEU A 130 -8.75 3.89 1.10
N LEU A 131 -8.92 4.39 -0.11
CA LEU A 131 -10.13 5.14 -0.47
C LEU A 131 -11.31 4.16 -0.48
N LEU A 132 -12.01 4.04 0.66
CA LEU A 132 -13.23 3.24 0.80
C LEU A 132 -14.26 3.39 -0.33
N PRO A 133 -14.43 4.57 -0.95
CA PRO A 133 -15.29 4.73 -2.13
C PRO A 133 -14.95 3.81 -3.31
N LYS A 134 -13.66 3.49 -3.50
CA LYS A 134 -13.21 2.56 -4.54
C LYS A 134 -13.69 1.14 -4.25
N LEU A 135 -14.16 0.86 -3.05
CA LEU A 135 -14.63 -0.46 -2.63
C LEU A 135 -16.15 -0.61 -2.75
N GLN A 136 -16.82 0.33 -3.41
CA GLN A 136 -18.27 0.34 -3.62
C GLN A 136 -18.60 0.53 -5.11
N PRO A 137 -19.68 -0.07 -5.61
CA PRO A 137 -20.12 0.14 -6.98
C PRO A 137 -20.49 1.62 -7.21
N PRO A 138 -20.07 2.23 -8.33
CA PRO A 138 -20.41 3.62 -8.61
C PRO A 138 -21.91 3.81 -8.87
N ARG A 139 -22.40 5.04 -8.67
CA ARG A 139 -23.81 5.36 -8.87
C ARG A 139 -24.22 5.19 -10.33
N LEU A 140 -25.42 4.66 -10.55
CA LEU A 140 -25.99 4.54 -11.89
C LEU A 140 -26.36 5.93 -12.44
N PRO A 141 -26.10 6.20 -13.73
CA PRO A 141 -26.50 7.45 -14.36
C PRO A 141 -28.03 7.53 -14.50
N SER A 142 -28.57 8.75 -14.44
CA SER A 142 -30.02 9.01 -14.58
C SER A 142 -30.57 8.62 -15.95
N SER A 143 -29.75 8.68 -17.00
CA SER A 143 -30.08 8.33 -18.39
C SER A 143 -29.72 6.87 -18.75
N LEU A 144 -29.97 5.93 -17.85
CA LEU A 144 -29.66 4.51 -18.07
C LEU A 144 -30.56 3.88 -19.15
N VAL A 145 -29.95 3.25 -20.15
CA VAL A 145 -30.65 2.44 -21.17
C VAL A 145 -30.59 0.98 -20.76
N ALA A 146 -31.77 0.33 -20.68
CA ALA A 146 -31.83 -1.06 -20.30
C ALA A 146 -31.25 -1.99 -21.37
N ARG A 147 -30.46 -2.98 -20.96
CA ARG A 147 -29.78 -3.92 -21.87
C ARG A 147 -30.07 -5.39 -21.52
N PRO A 148 -31.33 -5.87 -21.62
CA PRO A 148 -31.73 -7.19 -21.09
C PRO A 148 -30.89 -8.36 -21.59
N ARG A 149 -30.45 -8.31 -22.85
CA ARG A 149 -29.57 -9.33 -23.47
C ARG A 149 -28.24 -9.52 -22.74
N LEU A 150 -27.67 -8.43 -22.19
CA LEU A 150 -26.40 -8.47 -21.48
C LEU A 150 -26.59 -8.88 -20.03
N LEU A 151 -27.69 -8.44 -19.41
CA LEU A 151 -28.07 -8.84 -18.06
C LEU A 151 -28.29 -10.36 -17.99
N ALA A 152 -29.03 -10.92 -18.95
CA ALA A 152 -29.22 -12.37 -19.06
C ALA A 152 -27.89 -13.12 -19.27
N ARG A 153 -26.95 -12.56 -20.02
CA ARG A 153 -25.61 -13.16 -20.19
C ARG A 153 -24.79 -13.12 -18.90
N LEU A 154 -24.88 -12.04 -18.12
CA LEU A 154 -24.24 -11.95 -16.80
C LEU A 154 -24.86 -12.93 -15.81
N ASP A 155 -26.18 -13.15 -15.89
CA ASP A 155 -26.87 -14.17 -15.09
C ASP A 155 -26.35 -15.58 -15.40
N SER A 156 -26.26 -15.96 -16.68
CA SER A 156 -25.70 -17.25 -17.08
C SER A 156 -24.20 -17.37 -16.78
N ALA A 157 -23.48 -16.26 -16.71
CA ALA A 157 -22.04 -16.26 -16.45
C ALA A 157 -21.70 -16.58 -14.99
N LEU A 158 -22.64 -16.39 -14.04
CA LEU A 158 -22.46 -16.74 -12.63
C LEU A 158 -22.22 -18.24 -12.40
N GLU A 159 -22.65 -19.11 -13.32
CA GLU A 159 -22.37 -20.55 -13.28
C GLU A 159 -20.89 -20.88 -13.52
N ARG A 160 -20.12 -19.91 -14.02
CA ARG A 160 -18.69 -20.03 -14.31
C ARG A 160 -17.88 -19.50 -13.13
N LYS A 161 -16.59 -19.80 -13.10
CA LYS A 161 -15.68 -19.33 -12.04
C LYS A 161 -15.29 -17.86 -12.25
N LEU A 162 -15.04 -17.49 -13.50
CA LEU A 162 -14.53 -16.18 -13.89
C LEU A 162 -15.39 -15.62 -15.03
N THR A 163 -15.83 -14.37 -14.89
CA THR A 163 -16.39 -13.58 -15.99
C THR A 163 -15.42 -12.47 -16.36
N LEU A 164 -15.11 -12.37 -17.64
CA LEU A 164 -14.22 -11.35 -18.18
C LEU A 164 -15.00 -10.39 -19.11
N LEU A 165 -15.08 -9.12 -18.73
CA LEU A 165 -15.57 -8.03 -19.59
C LEU A 165 -14.38 -7.27 -20.18
N VAL A 166 -14.08 -7.46 -21.47
CA VAL A 166 -13.02 -6.71 -22.17
C VAL A 166 -13.60 -5.83 -23.27
N ALA A 167 -13.42 -4.53 -23.12
CA ALA A 167 -13.70 -3.55 -24.17
C ALA A 167 -12.96 -2.24 -23.89
N PRO A 168 -12.67 -1.44 -24.92
CA PRO A 168 -12.10 -0.11 -24.74
C PRO A 168 -12.92 0.78 -23.79
N ALA A 169 -12.35 1.91 -23.42
CA ALA A 169 -13.03 2.88 -22.59
C ALA A 169 -14.32 3.41 -23.28
N GLY A 170 -15.37 3.63 -22.49
CA GLY A 170 -16.63 4.20 -22.98
C GLY A 170 -17.65 3.22 -23.59
N PHE A 171 -17.40 1.91 -23.56
CA PHE A 171 -18.40 0.90 -23.94
C PHE A 171 -19.38 0.51 -22.80
N GLY A 172 -19.27 1.16 -21.64
CA GLY A 172 -20.21 0.98 -20.53
C GLY A 172 -20.00 -0.30 -19.71
N LYS A 173 -18.76 -0.83 -19.62
CA LYS A 173 -18.43 -2.02 -18.82
C LYS A 173 -18.89 -1.91 -17.36
N THR A 174 -18.44 -0.86 -16.66
CA THR A 174 -18.82 -0.57 -15.28
C THR A 174 -20.33 -0.34 -15.16
N THR A 175 -20.92 0.37 -16.13
CA THR A 175 -22.35 0.70 -16.14
C THR A 175 -23.23 -0.55 -16.26
N ILE A 176 -22.89 -1.52 -17.11
CA ILE A 176 -23.70 -2.74 -17.28
C ILE A 176 -23.62 -3.65 -16.05
N VAL A 177 -22.43 -3.76 -15.44
CA VAL A 177 -22.29 -4.55 -14.20
C VAL A 177 -23.05 -3.89 -13.06
N ASN A 178 -22.99 -2.56 -12.91
CA ASN A 178 -23.79 -1.86 -11.91
C ASN A 178 -25.29 -1.98 -12.15
N GLN A 179 -25.74 -1.92 -13.40
CA GLN A 179 -27.15 -2.10 -13.73
C GLN A 179 -27.61 -3.49 -13.30
N TRP A 180 -26.83 -4.51 -13.66
CA TRP A 180 -27.10 -5.89 -13.31
C TRP A 180 -27.15 -6.12 -11.80
N LEU A 181 -26.18 -5.57 -11.04
CA LEU A 181 -26.16 -5.64 -9.58
C LEU A 181 -27.38 -4.98 -8.95
N HIS A 182 -27.80 -3.82 -9.46
CA HIS A 182 -28.98 -3.10 -8.97
C HIS A 182 -30.27 -3.90 -9.19
N GLU A 183 -30.45 -4.49 -10.37
CA GLU A 183 -31.61 -5.34 -10.67
C GLU A 183 -31.62 -6.62 -9.80
N ARG A 184 -30.47 -7.23 -9.56
CA ARG A 184 -30.33 -8.39 -8.67
C ARG A 184 -30.64 -8.06 -7.22
N GLN A 185 -30.15 -6.94 -6.71
CA GLN A 185 -30.42 -6.48 -5.34
C GLN A 185 -31.93 -6.23 -5.13
N ALA A 186 -32.63 -5.70 -6.13
CA ALA A 186 -34.08 -5.52 -6.08
C ALA A 186 -34.86 -6.85 -5.97
N CYS A 187 -34.27 -7.96 -6.43
CA CYS A 187 -34.84 -9.31 -6.34
C CYS A 187 -34.42 -10.09 -5.08
N ASN A 188 -33.94 -9.41 -4.02
CA ASN A 188 -33.44 -10.04 -2.78
C ASN A 188 -32.31 -11.06 -3.00
N TRP A 189 -31.39 -10.75 -3.92
CA TRP A 189 -30.21 -11.59 -4.13
C TRP A 189 -29.37 -11.71 -2.84
N SER A 190 -29.11 -12.94 -2.41
CA SER A 190 -28.51 -13.27 -1.11
C SER A 190 -26.98 -13.36 -1.11
N SER A 191 -26.33 -13.20 -2.26
CA SER A 191 -24.88 -13.31 -2.38
C SER A 191 -24.20 -12.03 -1.88
N SER A 192 -23.07 -12.18 -1.21
CA SER A 192 -22.32 -11.04 -0.71
C SER A 192 -21.47 -10.41 -1.83
N LEU A 193 -21.50 -9.07 -1.95
CA LEU A 193 -20.76 -8.31 -2.99
C LEU A 193 -19.51 -7.62 -2.43
N ALA A 194 -18.37 -7.83 -3.09
CA ALA A 194 -17.15 -7.06 -2.91
C ALA A 194 -16.82 -6.37 -4.24
N TRP A 195 -16.63 -5.05 -4.21
CA TRP A 195 -16.26 -4.26 -5.37
C TRP A 195 -14.87 -3.66 -5.13
N VAL A 196 -14.03 -3.60 -6.15
CA VAL A 196 -12.75 -2.87 -6.14
C VAL A 196 -12.55 -2.18 -7.48
N SER A 197 -12.59 -0.84 -7.49
CA SER A 197 -12.11 -0.03 -8.61
C SER A 197 -10.60 0.14 -8.51
N LEU A 198 -9.86 -0.42 -9.47
CA LEU A 198 -8.39 -0.39 -9.50
C LEU A 198 -7.90 0.89 -10.18
N ASP A 199 -6.84 1.47 -9.64
CA ASP A 199 -6.00 2.46 -10.33
C ASP A 199 -4.51 2.09 -10.21
N ARG A 200 -3.63 2.99 -10.67
CA ARG A 200 -2.19 2.76 -10.72
C ARG A 200 -1.55 2.57 -9.34
N ASP A 201 -2.22 2.92 -8.26
CA ASP A 201 -1.72 2.72 -6.91
C ASP A 201 -1.87 1.26 -6.50
N GLU A 202 -2.91 0.56 -6.98
CA GLU A 202 -3.05 -0.89 -6.75
C GLU A 202 -2.08 -1.74 -7.56
N ASN A 203 -1.15 -1.15 -8.32
CA ASN A 203 -0.07 -1.91 -8.96
C ASN A 203 1.04 -2.35 -7.98
N ASP A 204 0.88 -2.11 -6.66
CA ASP A 204 1.67 -2.73 -5.60
C ASP A 204 0.95 -3.97 -5.04
N LEU A 205 1.68 -5.09 -4.90
CA LEU A 205 1.13 -6.38 -4.48
C LEU A 205 0.39 -6.32 -3.13
N ILE A 206 0.95 -5.63 -2.14
CA ILE A 206 0.36 -5.55 -0.80
C ILE A 206 -0.89 -4.69 -0.85
N ARG A 207 -0.82 -3.54 -1.55
CA ARG A 207 -1.96 -2.63 -1.70
C ARG A 207 -3.10 -3.28 -2.48
N PHE A 208 -2.81 -3.97 -3.58
CA PHE A 208 -3.76 -4.74 -4.39
C PHE A 208 -4.58 -5.70 -3.52
N TRP A 209 -3.89 -6.58 -2.79
CA TRP A 209 -4.54 -7.56 -1.93
C TRP A 209 -5.19 -6.93 -0.69
N ARG A 210 -4.68 -5.81 -0.18
CA ARG A 210 -5.33 -5.01 0.87
C ARG A 210 -6.68 -4.50 0.38
N SER A 211 -6.76 -3.92 -0.82
CA SER A 211 -8.02 -3.44 -1.41
C SER A 211 -9.03 -4.57 -1.58
N ILE A 212 -8.61 -5.71 -2.13
CA ILE A 212 -9.47 -6.89 -2.29
C ILE A 212 -9.93 -7.42 -0.93
N ILE A 213 -9.03 -7.62 0.01
CA ILE A 213 -9.36 -8.16 1.33
C ILE A 213 -10.28 -7.22 2.09
N THR A 214 -10.05 -5.91 2.03
CA THR A 214 -10.93 -4.92 2.66
C THR A 214 -12.32 -4.91 2.00
N ALA A 215 -12.43 -5.02 0.68
CA ALA A 215 -13.73 -5.17 0.03
C ALA A 215 -14.44 -6.47 0.45
N CYS A 216 -13.71 -7.58 0.50
CA CYS A 216 -14.22 -8.88 0.96
C CYS A 216 -14.55 -8.93 2.45
N GLN A 217 -14.17 -7.94 3.27
CA GLN A 217 -14.60 -7.87 4.67
C GLN A 217 -16.10 -7.58 4.81
N ALA A 218 -16.77 -7.13 3.74
CA ALA A 218 -18.23 -7.13 3.65
C ALA A 218 -18.83 -8.53 3.82
N PHE A 219 -18.10 -9.59 3.47
CA PHE A 219 -18.56 -10.98 3.59
C PHE A 219 -18.43 -11.48 5.03
N GLN A 220 -17.32 -11.12 5.67
CA GLN A 220 -17.04 -11.51 7.04
C GLN A 220 -16.10 -10.49 7.69
N PRO A 221 -16.49 -9.94 8.85
CA PRO A 221 -15.59 -9.12 9.65
C PRO A 221 -14.31 -9.89 9.96
N ARG A 222 -13.16 -9.27 9.66
CA ARG A 222 -11.79 -9.80 9.83
C ARG A 222 -11.29 -10.82 8.79
N LEU A 223 -11.99 -11.01 7.68
CA LEU A 223 -11.47 -11.78 6.55
C LEU A 223 -10.08 -11.26 6.11
N GLY A 224 -9.18 -12.20 5.77
CA GLY A 224 -7.86 -11.92 5.19
C GLY A 224 -6.83 -11.22 6.08
N HIS A 225 -7.08 -11.01 7.38
CA HIS A 225 -6.11 -10.36 8.27
C HIS A 225 -4.78 -11.12 8.36
N GLU A 226 -4.83 -12.45 8.41
CA GLU A 226 -3.62 -13.29 8.41
C GLU A 226 -2.90 -13.22 7.06
N THR A 227 -3.64 -13.19 5.95
CA THR A 227 -3.09 -13.07 4.60
C THR A 227 -2.39 -11.74 4.39
N LEU A 228 -2.96 -10.62 4.82
CA LEU A 228 -2.28 -9.31 4.74
C LEU A 228 -1.02 -9.25 5.60
N ALA A 229 -1.04 -9.90 6.77
CA ALA A 229 0.18 -10.07 7.53
C ALA A 229 1.20 -10.84 6.67
N ARG A 230 0.86 -12.05 6.20
CA ARG A 230 1.72 -12.94 5.38
C ARG A 230 2.27 -12.28 4.11
N LEU A 231 1.48 -11.47 3.40
CA LEU A 231 1.94 -10.75 2.21
C LEU A 231 2.97 -9.67 2.54
N ARG A 232 2.77 -8.95 3.65
CA ARG A 232 3.81 -8.05 4.19
C ARG A 232 5.04 -8.83 4.63
N GLU A 233 4.86 -10.05 5.16
CA GLU A 233 5.99 -10.94 5.49
C GLU A 233 6.77 -11.37 4.24
N ALA A 234 6.07 -11.72 3.17
CA ALA A 234 6.66 -12.21 1.93
C ALA A 234 7.42 -11.14 1.13
N THR A 235 7.22 -9.86 1.44
CA THR A 235 7.75 -8.73 0.68
C THR A 235 8.82 -7.95 1.45
N GLN A 236 8.93 -8.07 2.78
CA GLN A 236 9.93 -7.32 3.55
C GLN A 236 11.32 -7.98 3.56
N PRO A 237 12.41 -7.24 3.30
CA PRO A 237 13.77 -7.67 3.57
C PRO A 237 13.97 -7.97 5.06
N PRO A 238 14.81 -8.95 5.42
CA PRO A 238 15.54 -9.89 4.56
C PRO A 238 14.72 -11.12 4.10
N PHE A 239 13.41 -11.18 4.40
CA PHE A 239 12.59 -12.40 4.35
C PHE A 239 11.69 -12.51 3.12
N VAL A 240 12.12 -12.04 1.94
CA VAL A 240 11.35 -12.18 0.70
C VAL A 240 11.05 -13.67 0.47
N ALA A 241 9.78 -14.05 0.58
CA ALA A 241 9.39 -15.45 0.50
C ALA A 241 9.56 -15.98 -0.92
N LYS A 242 9.89 -17.26 -1.05
CA LYS A 242 10.05 -17.99 -2.34
C LYS A 242 8.81 -17.98 -3.24
N SER A 243 7.64 -17.57 -2.73
CA SER A 243 6.37 -17.58 -3.46
C SER A 243 5.32 -16.72 -2.71
N PRO A 244 4.93 -15.54 -3.19
CA PRO A 244 3.87 -14.72 -2.59
C PRO A 244 2.49 -15.40 -2.61
N GLN A 245 2.30 -16.43 -3.44
CA GLN A 245 1.06 -17.20 -3.61
C GLN A 245 0.63 -17.91 -2.32
N THR A 246 1.57 -18.49 -1.56
CA THR A 246 1.26 -19.21 -0.30
C THR A 246 0.71 -18.29 0.80
N ALA A 247 0.97 -16.99 0.70
CA ALA A 247 0.40 -16.00 1.61
C ALA A 247 -1.14 -15.93 1.49
N LEU A 248 -1.70 -16.31 0.33
CA LEU A 248 -3.14 -16.32 0.07
C LEU A 248 -3.86 -17.58 0.59
N THR A 249 -3.13 -18.62 0.98
CA THR A 249 -3.72 -19.87 1.46
C THR A 249 -4.70 -19.70 2.63
N PRO A 250 -4.44 -18.87 3.66
CA PRO A 250 -5.42 -18.63 4.73
C PRO A 250 -6.72 -17.98 4.22
N LEU A 251 -6.62 -17.05 3.27
CA LEU A 251 -7.77 -16.39 2.65
C LEU A 251 -8.63 -17.42 1.91
N LEU A 252 -8.02 -18.22 1.05
CA LEU A 252 -8.69 -19.29 0.30
C LEU A 252 -9.37 -20.31 1.21
N ASN A 253 -8.68 -20.74 2.28
CA ASN A 253 -9.25 -21.67 3.27
C ASN A 253 -10.45 -21.06 4.02
N THR A 254 -10.42 -19.76 4.28
CA THR A 254 -11.53 -19.05 4.93
C THR A 254 -12.71 -18.94 3.98
N LEU A 255 -12.47 -18.59 2.71
CA LEU A 255 -13.50 -18.54 1.68
C LEU A 255 -14.14 -19.91 1.42
N ALA A 256 -13.34 -20.98 1.39
CA ALA A 256 -13.82 -22.35 1.17
C ALA A 256 -14.72 -22.88 2.30
N GLN A 257 -14.65 -22.31 3.50
CA GLN A 257 -15.50 -22.69 4.63
C GLN A 257 -16.86 -21.97 4.63
N ARG A 258 -17.08 -21.03 3.69
CA ARG A 258 -18.32 -20.25 3.62
C ARG A 258 -19.35 -20.97 2.75
N PRO A 259 -20.57 -21.20 3.26
CA PRO A 259 -21.67 -21.74 2.46
C PRO A 259 -22.36 -20.67 1.60
N GLU A 260 -22.21 -19.39 1.94
CA GLU A 260 -22.80 -18.26 1.23
C GLU A 260 -22.03 -17.96 -0.07
N GLU A 261 -22.78 -17.61 -1.11
CA GLU A 261 -22.20 -17.18 -2.38
C GLU A 261 -21.52 -15.80 -2.25
N GLY A 262 -20.35 -15.66 -2.87
CA GLY A 262 -19.58 -14.42 -2.90
C GLY A 262 -19.30 -13.97 -4.33
N LEU A 263 -19.42 -12.66 -4.59
CA LEU A 263 -19.04 -12.03 -5.84
C LEU A 263 -17.94 -10.99 -5.59
N LEU A 264 -16.81 -11.14 -6.27
CA LEU A 264 -15.76 -10.12 -6.33
C LEU A 264 -15.75 -9.46 -7.71
N VAL A 265 -15.95 -8.14 -7.74
CA VAL A 265 -15.81 -7.34 -8.95
C VAL A 265 -14.51 -6.55 -8.89
N LEU A 266 -13.66 -6.75 -9.90
CA LEU A 266 -12.43 -5.98 -10.11
C LEU A 266 -12.62 -5.09 -11.35
N ASP A 267 -12.78 -3.79 -11.13
CA ASP A 267 -12.94 -2.81 -12.21
C ASP A 267 -11.60 -2.19 -12.60
N ASP A 268 -11.46 -1.89 -13.90
CA ASP A 268 -10.27 -1.28 -14.51
C ASP A 268 -8.95 -2.08 -14.38
N TYR A 269 -8.97 -3.42 -14.42
CA TYR A 269 -7.78 -4.26 -14.23
C TYR A 269 -6.57 -4.00 -15.16
N HIS A 270 -6.79 -3.46 -16.36
CA HIS A 270 -5.72 -3.04 -17.28
C HIS A 270 -4.66 -2.08 -16.69
N VAL A 271 -4.94 -1.42 -15.56
CA VAL A 271 -3.97 -0.57 -14.86
C VAL A 271 -2.92 -1.36 -14.06
N ILE A 272 -3.14 -2.67 -13.91
CA ILE A 272 -2.25 -3.58 -13.20
C ILE A 272 -1.29 -4.22 -14.21
N GLU A 273 0.00 -4.02 -13.99
CA GLU A 273 1.10 -4.47 -14.83
C GLU A 273 2.11 -5.34 -14.04
N GLU A 274 2.07 -5.33 -12.71
CA GLU A 274 3.03 -6.03 -11.86
C GLU A 274 2.87 -7.56 -11.95
N PRO A 275 3.89 -8.31 -12.42
CA PRO A 275 3.81 -9.76 -12.63
C PRO A 275 3.41 -10.54 -11.38
N ALA A 276 3.91 -10.15 -10.21
CA ALA A 276 3.57 -10.82 -8.94
C ALA A 276 2.07 -10.74 -8.63
N ILE A 277 1.37 -9.68 -9.05
CA ILE A 277 -0.09 -9.56 -8.91
C ILE A 277 -0.79 -10.55 -9.83
N HIS A 278 -0.36 -10.66 -11.09
CA HIS A 278 -0.95 -11.59 -12.06
C HIS A 278 -0.77 -13.06 -11.63
N GLU A 279 0.41 -13.40 -11.12
CA GLU A 279 0.69 -14.75 -10.60
C GLU A 279 -0.14 -15.08 -9.36
N THR A 280 -0.23 -14.15 -8.40
CA THR A 280 -0.99 -14.36 -7.18
C THR A 280 -2.50 -14.40 -7.43
N LEU A 281 -3.01 -13.57 -8.36
CA LEU A 281 -4.40 -13.64 -8.79
C LEU A 281 -4.69 -14.95 -9.55
N THR A 282 -3.77 -15.40 -10.40
CA THR A 282 -3.88 -16.71 -11.07
C THR A 282 -3.97 -17.85 -10.07
N PHE A 283 -3.12 -17.84 -9.04
CA PHE A 283 -3.19 -18.80 -7.94
C PHE A 283 -4.54 -18.73 -7.21
N PHE A 284 -4.99 -17.52 -6.87
CA PHE A 284 -6.28 -17.30 -6.22
C PHE A 284 -7.44 -17.87 -7.03
N LEU A 285 -7.49 -17.60 -8.34
CA LEU A 285 -8.52 -18.11 -9.25
C LEU A 285 -8.46 -19.63 -9.37
N ASN A 286 -7.27 -20.24 -9.45
CA ASN A 286 -7.13 -21.69 -9.56
C ASN A 286 -7.74 -22.43 -8.35
N TYR A 287 -7.61 -21.88 -7.15
CA TYR A 287 -8.08 -22.49 -5.90
C TYR A 287 -9.37 -21.88 -5.33
N LEU A 288 -10.04 -21.02 -6.11
CA LEU A 288 -11.28 -20.38 -5.71
C LEU A 288 -12.40 -21.42 -5.48
N PRO A 289 -13.16 -21.36 -4.36
CA PRO A 289 -14.27 -22.27 -4.11
C PRO A 289 -15.42 -22.04 -5.10
N ALA A 290 -16.22 -23.08 -5.35
CA ALA A 290 -17.34 -23.02 -6.30
C ALA A 290 -18.45 -22.02 -5.92
N THR A 291 -18.54 -21.65 -4.63
CA THR A 291 -19.48 -20.63 -4.13
C THR A 291 -19.00 -19.20 -4.40
N PHE A 292 -17.85 -19.00 -5.04
CA PHE A 292 -17.26 -17.68 -5.24
C PHE A 292 -17.00 -17.41 -6.71
N HIS A 293 -17.53 -16.28 -7.19
CA HIS A 293 -17.39 -15.82 -8.56
C HIS A 293 -16.52 -14.57 -8.63
N VAL A 294 -15.66 -14.48 -9.64
CA VAL A 294 -14.88 -13.26 -9.92
C VAL A 294 -15.31 -12.66 -11.25
N LEU A 295 -15.62 -11.37 -11.25
CA LEU A 295 -15.92 -10.58 -12.45
C LEU A 295 -14.83 -9.54 -12.64
N LEU A 296 -14.09 -9.63 -13.75
CA LEU A 296 -12.96 -8.78 -14.07
C LEU A 296 -13.31 -7.89 -15.27
N LEU A 297 -13.27 -6.57 -15.08
CA LEU A 297 -13.47 -5.58 -16.14
C LEU A 297 -12.12 -5.01 -16.55
N SER A 298 -11.84 -5.02 -17.85
CA SER A 298 -10.56 -4.54 -18.37
C SER A 298 -10.73 -3.85 -19.73
N ARG A 299 -9.78 -2.98 -20.08
CA ARG A 299 -9.72 -2.35 -21.41
C ARG A 299 -9.04 -3.23 -22.44
N SER A 300 -8.05 -3.99 -22.00
CA SER A 300 -7.28 -4.96 -22.77
C SER A 300 -7.39 -6.34 -22.15
N GLU A 301 -7.01 -7.37 -22.90
CA GLU A 301 -6.94 -8.72 -22.32
C GLU A 301 -5.90 -8.74 -21.19
N PRO A 302 -6.28 -9.14 -19.96
CA PRO A 302 -5.35 -9.16 -18.84
C PRO A 302 -4.27 -10.24 -19.08
N PRO A 303 -3.02 -10.02 -18.62
CA PRO A 303 -1.91 -10.97 -18.76
C PRO A 303 -2.04 -12.16 -17.79
N LEU A 304 -3.17 -12.86 -17.88
CA LEU A 304 -3.49 -14.07 -17.13
C LEU A 304 -3.50 -15.28 -18.09
N PRO A 305 -3.24 -16.51 -17.61
CA PRO A 305 -3.28 -17.71 -18.45
C PRO A 305 -4.71 -18.16 -18.80
N LEU A 306 -5.47 -17.30 -19.49
CA LEU A 306 -6.91 -17.45 -19.75
C LEU A 306 -7.29 -18.69 -20.56
N LEU A 307 -6.39 -19.17 -21.44
CA LEU A 307 -6.62 -20.38 -22.24
C LEU A 307 -7.01 -21.58 -21.38
N HIS A 308 -6.43 -21.67 -20.18
CA HIS A 308 -6.70 -22.75 -19.24
C HIS A 308 -8.17 -22.81 -18.80
N TRP A 309 -8.72 -21.68 -18.35
CA TRP A 309 -10.12 -21.61 -17.91
C TRP A 309 -11.09 -21.66 -19.10
N ARG A 310 -10.70 -21.13 -20.26
CA ARG A 310 -11.47 -21.25 -21.51
C ARG A 310 -11.66 -22.71 -21.92
N ALA A 311 -10.59 -23.51 -21.89
CA ALA A 311 -10.64 -24.93 -22.25
C ALA A 311 -11.50 -25.78 -21.31
N ARG A 312 -11.61 -25.39 -20.03
CA ARG A 312 -12.45 -26.07 -19.02
C ARG A 312 -13.90 -25.59 -19.01
N GLY A 313 -14.24 -24.56 -19.79
CA GLY A 313 -15.52 -23.88 -19.67
C GLY A 313 -15.72 -23.24 -18.29
N GLU A 314 -14.65 -22.78 -17.63
CA GLU A 314 -14.72 -22.06 -16.35
C GLU A 314 -14.75 -20.53 -16.54
N LEU A 315 -14.60 -20.06 -17.77
CA LEU A 315 -14.53 -18.64 -18.16
C LEU A 315 -15.74 -18.26 -19.03
N ALA A 316 -16.46 -17.21 -18.63
CA ALA A 316 -17.40 -16.48 -19.47
C ALA A 316 -16.76 -15.18 -19.99
N GLU A 317 -17.00 -14.83 -21.25
CA GLU A 317 -16.40 -13.64 -21.87
C GLU A 317 -17.48 -12.76 -22.50
N LEU A 318 -17.41 -11.46 -22.22
CA LEU A 318 -18.16 -10.41 -22.91
C LEU A 318 -17.15 -9.44 -23.52
N ARG A 319 -17.18 -9.31 -24.84
CA ARG A 319 -16.20 -8.52 -25.60
C ARG A 319 -16.84 -7.26 -26.18
N THR A 320 -16.03 -6.42 -26.83
CA THR A 320 -16.48 -5.15 -27.41
C THR A 320 -17.70 -5.33 -28.31
N ALA A 321 -17.73 -6.34 -29.17
CA ALA A 321 -18.86 -6.63 -30.06
C ALA A 321 -20.18 -6.82 -29.29
N ASP A 322 -20.14 -7.47 -28.12
CA ASP A 322 -21.29 -7.66 -27.27
C ASP A 322 -21.74 -6.34 -26.62
N LEU A 323 -20.78 -5.52 -26.19
CA LEU A 323 -21.04 -4.30 -25.42
C LEU A 323 -21.46 -3.09 -26.28
N ARG A 324 -21.32 -3.15 -27.62
CA ARG A 324 -21.83 -2.12 -28.54
C ARG A 324 -23.33 -1.91 -28.37
N PHE A 325 -23.79 -0.67 -28.41
CA PHE A 325 -25.21 -0.37 -28.52
C PHE A 325 -25.78 -0.96 -29.81
N SER A 326 -26.90 -1.67 -29.68
CA SER A 326 -27.73 -2.04 -30.83
C SER A 326 -28.43 -0.81 -31.39
N ALA A 327 -28.94 -0.88 -32.62
CA ALA A 327 -29.72 0.22 -33.20
C ALA A 327 -30.93 0.61 -32.33
N ALA A 328 -31.57 -0.38 -31.70
CA ALA A 328 -32.66 -0.17 -30.76
C ALA A 328 -32.16 0.56 -29.48
N GLU A 329 -31.04 0.12 -28.90
CA GLU A 329 -30.42 0.76 -27.73
C GLU A 329 -30.02 2.21 -28.04
N THR A 330 -29.41 2.48 -29.20
CA THR A 330 -29.06 3.83 -29.68
C THR A 330 -30.29 4.72 -29.82
N THR A 331 -31.39 4.19 -30.37
CA THR A 331 -32.63 4.94 -30.56
C THR A 331 -33.25 5.31 -29.21
N ILE A 332 -33.27 4.38 -28.26
CA ILE A 332 -33.77 4.63 -26.90
C ILE A 332 -32.90 5.68 -26.20
N PHE A 333 -31.57 5.57 -26.32
CA PHE A 333 -30.65 6.56 -25.77
C PHE A 333 -30.94 7.95 -26.34
N ALA A 334 -30.97 8.06 -27.66
CA ALA A 334 -31.15 9.33 -28.36
C ALA A 334 -32.46 10.03 -27.96
N ARG A 335 -33.57 9.28 -27.89
CA ARG A 335 -34.88 9.83 -27.47
C ARG A 335 -34.91 10.36 -26.04
N ARG A 336 -34.04 9.83 -25.15
CA ARG A 336 -33.96 10.26 -23.75
C ARG A 336 -32.94 11.37 -23.54
N ALA A 337 -31.85 11.34 -24.30
CA ALA A 337 -30.71 12.23 -24.10
C ALA A 337 -30.83 13.55 -24.89
N PHE A 338 -31.49 13.53 -26.05
CA PHE A 338 -31.70 14.74 -26.86
C PHE A 338 -33.10 15.31 -26.65
N SER A 339 -33.20 16.63 -26.52
CA SER A 339 -34.48 17.35 -26.43
C SER A 339 -35.24 17.42 -27.76
N VAL A 340 -34.58 17.08 -28.88
CA VAL A 340 -35.12 17.11 -30.25
C VAL A 340 -35.25 15.67 -30.78
N GLN A 341 -36.35 15.38 -31.48
CA GLN A 341 -36.50 14.10 -32.15
C GLN A 341 -35.60 14.01 -33.39
N LEU A 342 -34.67 13.05 -33.37
CA LEU A 342 -33.79 12.75 -34.49
C LEU A 342 -34.53 11.92 -35.55
N SER A 343 -34.28 12.21 -36.83
CA SER A 343 -34.80 11.40 -37.93
C SER A 343 -34.18 9.99 -37.94
N ASP A 344 -34.89 9.00 -38.48
CA ASP A 344 -34.36 7.64 -38.63
C ASP A 344 -33.10 7.59 -39.51
N ALA A 345 -32.99 8.50 -40.49
CA ALA A 345 -31.78 8.61 -41.32
C ALA A 345 -30.58 9.06 -40.47
N THR A 346 -30.78 10.08 -39.63
CA THR A 346 -29.78 10.60 -38.70
C THR A 346 -29.37 9.54 -37.67
N LEU A 347 -30.33 8.77 -37.12
CA LEU A 347 -30.04 7.68 -36.19
C LEU A 347 -29.26 6.53 -36.82
N ARG A 348 -29.55 6.17 -38.09
CA ARG A 348 -28.76 5.19 -38.84
C ARG A 348 -27.33 5.67 -39.07
N GLN A 349 -27.16 6.94 -39.45
CA GLN A 349 -25.85 7.54 -39.66
C GLN A 349 -25.02 7.61 -38.36
N LEU A 350 -25.67 7.99 -37.24
CA LEU A 350 -25.08 7.95 -35.90
C LEU A 350 -24.63 6.55 -35.51
N THR A 351 -25.49 5.56 -35.73
CA THR A 351 -25.19 4.16 -35.41
C THR A 351 -24.02 3.65 -36.25
N ALA A 352 -23.95 4.01 -37.53
CA ALA A 352 -22.86 3.63 -38.42
C ALA A 352 -21.53 4.29 -38.03
N SER A 353 -21.56 5.58 -37.67
CA SER A 353 -20.34 6.36 -37.39
C SER A 353 -19.74 6.02 -36.03
N LEU A 354 -20.58 5.83 -35.00
CA LEU A 354 -20.13 5.51 -33.64
C LEU A 354 -20.01 3.99 -33.40
N GLN A 355 -20.53 3.18 -34.32
CA GLN A 355 -20.60 1.72 -34.23
C GLN A 355 -21.04 1.19 -32.85
N GLY A 356 -21.97 1.89 -32.20
CA GLY A 356 -22.49 1.55 -30.87
C GLY A 356 -21.61 1.97 -29.69
N TRP A 357 -20.65 2.90 -29.88
CA TRP A 357 -19.83 3.48 -28.81
C TRP A 357 -20.68 4.39 -27.90
N VAL A 358 -20.96 3.91 -26.69
CA VAL A 358 -21.89 4.54 -25.73
C VAL A 358 -21.40 5.91 -25.27
N ALA A 359 -20.10 6.03 -24.96
CA ALA A 359 -19.54 7.30 -24.52
C ALA A 359 -19.60 8.37 -25.62
N GLY A 360 -19.40 8.01 -26.89
CA GLY A 360 -19.55 8.94 -28.02
C GLY A 360 -20.96 9.52 -28.12
N LEU A 361 -21.98 8.67 -27.99
CA LEU A 361 -23.38 9.12 -27.96
C LEU A 361 -23.67 10.04 -26.76
N ARG A 362 -23.06 9.76 -25.61
CA ARG A 362 -23.22 10.59 -24.41
C ARG A 362 -22.49 11.93 -24.53
N LEU A 363 -21.29 11.95 -25.11
CA LEU A 363 -20.56 13.19 -25.39
C LEU A 363 -21.35 14.07 -26.36
N LEU A 364 -21.90 13.49 -27.43
CA LEU A 364 -22.83 14.18 -28.33
C LEU A 364 -23.99 14.84 -27.59
N SER A 365 -24.61 14.13 -26.64
CA SER A 365 -25.71 14.71 -25.87
C SER A 365 -25.30 15.93 -25.06
N PHE A 366 -24.05 15.99 -24.57
CA PHE A 366 -23.52 17.16 -23.86
C PHE A 366 -23.17 18.33 -24.79
N SER A 367 -22.65 18.07 -25.99
CA SER A 367 -22.42 19.13 -27.00
C SER A 367 -23.71 19.86 -27.37
N LEU A 368 -24.84 19.16 -27.28
CA LEU A 368 -26.13 19.61 -27.78
C LEU A 368 -27.06 20.14 -26.69
N THR A 369 -26.71 20.01 -25.41
CA THR A 369 -27.38 20.69 -24.30
C THR A 369 -27.01 22.18 -24.30
N GLY A 370 -27.63 22.95 -25.21
CA GLY A 370 -27.44 24.40 -25.32
C GLY A 370 -27.78 25.00 -26.69
N GLN A 371 -27.82 24.19 -27.76
CA GLN A 371 -28.13 24.64 -29.13
C GLN A 371 -29.39 23.93 -29.64
N ASN A 372 -30.43 24.70 -29.99
CA ASN A 372 -31.82 24.23 -30.09
C ASN A 372 -32.36 24.13 -31.54
N SER A 373 -31.53 23.83 -32.55
CA SER A 373 -32.05 23.56 -33.91
C SER A 373 -31.71 22.15 -34.43
N PRO A 374 -32.69 21.40 -35.00
CA PRO A 374 -32.44 20.12 -35.66
C PRO A 374 -31.39 20.20 -36.78
N GLN A 375 -31.25 21.37 -37.41
CA GLN A 375 -30.35 21.61 -38.54
C GLN A 375 -28.88 21.77 -38.11
N GLU A 376 -28.61 22.37 -36.95
CA GLU A 376 -27.25 22.41 -36.36
C GLU A 376 -26.81 21.02 -35.92
N LEU A 377 -27.75 20.23 -35.41
CA LEU A 377 -27.50 18.84 -35.02
C LEU A 377 -27.16 17.98 -36.25
N GLU A 378 -27.87 18.15 -37.36
CA GLU A 378 -27.49 17.52 -38.63
C GLU A 378 -26.14 18.01 -39.17
N ARG A 379 -25.78 19.29 -38.98
CA ARG A 379 -24.45 19.83 -39.36
C ARG A 379 -23.31 19.29 -38.50
N ALA A 380 -23.48 19.21 -37.18
CA ALA A 380 -22.49 18.63 -36.27
C ALA A 380 -22.29 17.13 -36.55
N LEU A 381 -23.36 16.43 -36.92
CA LEU A 381 -23.27 15.03 -37.36
C LEU A 381 -22.66 14.88 -38.75
N ALA A 382 -22.88 15.83 -39.66
CA ALA A 382 -22.23 15.86 -40.96
C ALA A 382 -20.72 16.16 -40.83
N SER A 383 -20.30 17.05 -39.94
CA SER A 383 -18.87 17.33 -39.68
C SER A 383 -18.15 16.13 -39.05
N LEU A 384 -18.82 15.40 -38.14
CA LEU A 384 -18.33 14.14 -37.57
C LEU A 384 -18.08 13.05 -38.61
N VAL A 385 -18.84 13.07 -39.72
CA VAL A 385 -18.76 12.08 -40.81
C VAL A 385 -17.80 12.52 -41.91
N GLN A 386 -17.62 13.83 -42.13
CA GLN A 386 -16.70 14.41 -43.12
C GLN A 386 -15.23 14.39 -42.71
N HIS A 387 -14.92 14.13 -41.44
CA HIS A 387 -13.57 13.77 -41.00
C HIS A 387 -13.44 12.25 -40.91
N PRO A 388 -13.15 11.53 -42.02
CA PRO A 388 -12.68 10.18 -41.91
C PRO A 388 -11.30 10.21 -41.24
N THR A 389 -11.10 9.20 -40.41
CA THR A 389 -9.97 8.84 -39.57
C THR A 389 -8.60 8.69 -40.28
N ALA A 390 -8.29 9.42 -41.36
CA ALA A 390 -7.14 9.10 -42.22
C ALA A 390 -6.54 10.23 -43.09
N ASP A 391 -6.32 11.46 -42.61
CA ASP A 391 -5.54 12.47 -43.37
C ASP A 391 -4.32 13.05 -42.64
N HIS A 392 -3.87 12.44 -41.54
CA HIS A 392 -2.57 12.73 -40.92
C HIS A 392 -1.43 11.80 -41.34
N LYS A 393 -1.57 11.09 -42.48
CA LYS A 393 -0.43 10.50 -43.17
C LYS A 393 0.03 11.43 -44.29
N GLN A 394 1.03 12.27 -44.00
CA GLN A 394 2.25 12.49 -44.81
C GLN A 394 2.87 13.89 -44.80
N GLU A 395 2.28 14.93 -44.19
CA GLU A 395 2.95 16.24 -44.11
C GLU A 395 3.58 16.45 -42.72
N GLY A 396 4.84 16.03 -42.59
CA GLY A 396 5.66 16.22 -41.38
C GLY A 396 6.63 15.08 -41.09
N ALA A 397 6.52 13.94 -41.79
CA ALA A 397 7.39 12.78 -41.61
C ALA A 397 8.79 12.93 -42.28
N SER A 398 9.01 13.95 -43.12
CA SER A 398 10.30 14.15 -43.79
C SER A 398 11.30 14.98 -42.96
N GLU A 399 10.84 15.96 -42.16
CA GLU A 399 11.75 16.80 -41.35
C GLU A 399 11.95 16.30 -39.92
N ARG A 400 10.99 15.52 -39.36
CA ARG A 400 11.11 14.97 -38.00
C ARG A 400 12.04 13.75 -37.92
N SER A 401 12.39 13.14 -39.05
CA SER A 401 13.32 12.00 -39.09
C SER A 401 14.80 12.38 -39.05
N GLN A 402 15.16 13.68 -39.09
CA GLN A 402 16.55 14.12 -39.02
C GLN A 402 16.96 14.75 -37.68
N LEU A 403 16.00 15.21 -36.84
CA LEU A 403 16.31 15.70 -35.49
C LEU A 403 16.23 14.61 -34.39
N ALA A 404 15.59 13.46 -34.64
CA ALA A 404 15.50 12.34 -33.69
C ALA A 404 16.70 11.37 -33.72
N ALA A 405 17.70 11.60 -34.59
CA ALA A 405 18.88 10.74 -34.73
C ALA A 405 20.02 11.03 -33.72
N SER A 406 19.81 11.92 -32.74
CA SER A 406 20.82 12.23 -31.71
C SER A 406 20.42 11.85 -30.27
N GLN A 407 19.23 11.30 -30.06
CA GLN A 407 18.82 10.77 -28.76
C GLN A 407 18.21 9.38 -28.96
N GLY A 408 19.03 8.35 -28.72
CA GLY A 408 18.66 6.96 -28.96
C GLY A 408 17.52 6.50 -28.04
N PRO A 409 16.58 5.68 -28.54
CA PRO A 409 15.61 5.01 -27.69
C PRO A 409 16.33 3.93 -26.87
N LEU A 410 16.14 3.96 -25.56
CA LEU A 410 16.49 2.85 -24.67
C LEU A 410 15.64 1.64 -25.05
N LYS A 411 16.26 0.68 -25.75
CA LYS A 411 15.72 -0.66 -26.01
C LYS A 411 15.50 -1.38 -24.68
N LEU A 412 14.26 -1.55 -24.27
CA LEU A 412 13.86 -2.67 -23.40
C LEU A 412 13.69 -3.92 -24.27
N GLY A 413 14.20 -5.04 -23.75
CA GLY A 413 14.36 -6.30 -24.45
C GLY A 413 13.04 -6.84 -25.00
N ALA A 414 13.08 -7.21 -26.28
CA ALA A 414 12.12 -8.10 -26.90
C ALA A 414 12.26 -9.49 -26.26
N LEU A 415 11.25 -9.87 -25.48
CA LEU A 415 10.87 -11.26 -25.31
C LEU A 415 9.71 -11.49 -26.29
N ASP A 416 9.90 -12.45 -27.21
CA ASP A 416 8.88 -12.87 -28.17
C ASP A 416 7.61 -13.31 -27.44
N MET A 417 6.57 -12.48 -27.50
CA MET A 417 5.24 -12.82 -27.00
C MET A 417 4.42 -13.45 -28.14
N PRO A 418 3.75 -14.59 -27.90
CA PRO A 418 2.90 -15.20 -28.91
C PRO A 418 1.70 -14.31 -29.21
N THR A 419 1.51 -14.01 -30.49
CA THR A 419 0.39 -13.23 -31.03
C THR A 419 -0.93 -13.99 -30.87
N ASN A 420 -1.77 -13.58 -29.92
CA ASN A 420 -3.19 -13.95 -29.89
C ASN A 420 -4.02 -12.83 -30.54
N GLY A 421 -4.80 -13.17 -31.57
CA GLY A 421 -5.49 -12.24 -32.48
C GLY A 421 -6.61 -11.36 -31.91
N GLY A 422 -6.62 -11.05 -30.62
CA GLY A 422 -7.56 -10.13 -29.97
C GLY A 422 -7.03 -8.70 -29.78
N SER A 423 -5.72 -8.48 -29.89
CA SER A 423 -5.08 -7.17 -29.72
C SER A 423 -5.37 -6.18 -30.85
N ASP A 424 -5.51 -6.68 -32.07
CA ASP A 424 -5.57 -5.84 -33.28
C ASP A 424 -6.91 -5.11 -33.40
N GLU A 425 -8.03 -5.75 -33.05
CA GLU A 425 -9.36 -5.11 -33.06
C GLU A 425 -9.44 -4.00 -32.00
N GLN A 426 -8.87 -4.19 -30.81
CA GLN A 426 -8.89 -3.20 -29.73
C GLN A 426 -8.03 -1.98 -30.07
N ALA A 427 -6.82 -2.21 -30.60
CA ALA A 427 -5.95 -1.15 -31.08
C ALA A 427 -6.59 -0.38 -32.25
N HIS A 428 -7.24 -1.08 -33.18
CA HIS A 428 -7.97 -0.48 -34.29
C HIS A 428 -9.15 0.39 -33.80
N LEU A 429 -9.95 -0.11 -32.87
CA LEU A 429 -11.08 0.66 -32.31
C LEU A 429 -10.61 1.86 -31.50
N ALA A 430 -9.54 1.73 -30.70
CA ALA A 430 -8.94 2.87 -30.02
C ALA A 430 -8.48 3.93 -31.03
N SER A 431 -7.79 3.52 -32.10
CA SER A 431 -7.39 4.41 -33.20
C SER A 431 -8.57 5.04 -33.95
N LEU A 432 -9.71 4.36 -34.02
CA LEU A 432 -10.92 4.86 -34.68
C LEU A 432 -11.63 5.94 -33.85
N TYR A 433 -11.74 5.74 -32.54
CA TYR A 433 -12.51 6.63 -31.65
C TYR A 433 -11.70 7.77 -31.03
N GLN A 434 -10.36 7.69 -31.00
CA GLN A 434 -9.50 8.76 -30.46
C GLN A 434 -9.75 10.11 -31.18
N PRO A 435 -9.76 10.18 -32.53
CA PRO A 435 -9.99 11.44 -33.23
C PRO A 435 -11.40 12.01 -32.98
N LEU A 436 -12.39 11.13 -32.89
CA LEU A 436 -13.77 11.50 -32.57
C LEU A 436 -13.89 12.06 -31.15
N LEU A 437 -13.23 11.42 -30.17
CA LEU A 437 -13.17 11.90 -28.79
C LEU A 437 -12.53 13.28 -28.70
N ASP A 438 -11.40 13.48 -29.38
CA ASP A 438 -10.68 14.76 -29.39
C ASP A 438 -11.54 15.86 -30.02
N TYR A 439 -12.25 15.57 -31.11
CA TYR A 439 -13.23 16.48 -31.71
C TYR A 439 -14.36 16.83 -30.73
N PHE A 440 -14.99 15.82 -30.10
CA PHE A 440 -16.09 16.07 -29.17
C PHE A 440 -15.68 16.96 -28.01
N ILE A 441 -14.52 16.71 -27.43
CA ILE A 441 -14.03 17.52 -26.32
C ILE A 441 -13.70 18.93 -26.80
N THR A 442 -13.12 19.09 -27.99
CA THR A 442 -12.87 20.41 -28.59
C THR A 442 -14.17 21.20 -28.74
N GLU A 443 -15.20 20.59 -29.34
CA GLU A 443 -16.50 21.24 -29.57
C GLU A 443 -17.25 21.56 -28.26
N ILE A 444 -17.29 20.63 -27.30
CA ILE A 444 -17.94 20.87 -26.00
C ILE A 444 -17.21 21.97 -25.25
N LEU A 445 -15.87 21.95 -25.28
CA LEU A 445 -15.04 22.95 -24.65
C LEU A 445 -15.26 24.32 -25.29
N ASP A 446 -15.24 24.42 -26.62
CA ASP A 446 -15.47 25.68 -27.34
C ASP A 446 -16.86 26.27 -27.07
N GLY A 447 -17.85 25.43 -26.77
CA GLY A 447 -19.18 25.85 -26.33
C GLY A 447 -19.27 26.35 -24.88
N GLN A 448 -18.24 26.18 -24.03
CA GLN A 448 -18.25 26.67 -22.65
C GLN A 448 -17.82 28.13 -22.55
N PRO A 449 -18.20 28.86 -21.48
CA PRO A 449 -17.62 30.16 -21.16
C PRO A 449 -16.09 30.08 -21.04
N GLN A 450 -15.36 31.10 -21.52
CA GLN A 450 -13.89 31.10 -21.55
C GLN A 450 -13.26 30.78 -20.18
N ASP A 451 -13.81 31.33 -19.09
CA ASP A 451 -13.34 31.06 -17.73
C ASP A 451 -13.42 29.58 -17.35
N LEU A 452 -14.47 28.87 -17.80
CA LEU A 452 -14.67 27.46 -17.53
C LEU A 452 -13.78 26.59 -18.42
N GLN A 453 -13.56 26.99 -19.68
CA GLN A 453 -12.61 26.33 -20.57
C GLN A 453 -11.21 26.32 -19.95
N HIS A 454 -10.76 27.49 -19.50
CA HIS A 454 -9.44 27.64 -18.89
C HIS A 454 -9.31 26.78 -17.64
N PHE A 455 -10.33 26.79 -16.77
CA PHE A 455 -10.38 25.94 -15.58
C PHE A 455 -10.26 24.45 -15.90
N LEU A 456 -11.05 23.95 -16.87
CA LEU A 456 -11.02 22.54 -17.29
C LEU A 456 -9.64 22.11 -17.80
N LEU A 457 -9.02 22.95 -18.63
CA LEU A 457 -7.70 22.67 -19.20
C LEU A 457 -6.61 22.69 -18.13
N GLN A 458 -6.58 23.71 -17.26
CA GLN A 458 -5.55 23.87 -16.23
C GLN A 458 -5.62 22.80 -15.13
N THR A 459 -6.80 22.23 -14.89
CA THR A 459 -6.99 21.21 -13.84
C THR A 459 -6.94 19.77 -14.37
N SER A 460 -6.91 19.59 -15.70
CA SER A 460 -6.98 18.28 -16.39
C SER A 460 -5.87 17.29 -16.02
N ALA A 461 -4.70 17.78 -15.59
CA ALA A 461 -3.58 16.92 -15.21
C ALA A 461 -3.68 16.36 -13.79
N LEU A 462 -4.60 16.85 -12.96
CA LEU A 462 -4.77 16.38 -11.59
C LEU A 462 -5.59 15.08 -11.56
N SER A 463 -5.11 14.09 -10.80
CA SER A 463 -5.80 12.79 -10.62
C SER A 463 -7.05 12.91 -9.73
N ARG A 464 -7.06 13.89 -8.82
CA ARG A 464 -8.15 14.27 -7.93
C ARG A 464 -8.14 15.78 -7.72
N LEU A 465 -9.32 16.35 -7.57
CA LEU A 465 -9.56 17.79 -7.50
C LEU A 465 -10.22 18.11 -6.17
N SER A 466 -9.79 19.17 -5.50
CA SER A 466 -10.49 19.76 -4.37
C SER A 466 -10.41 21.27 -4.46
N ALA A 467 -11.36 21.97 -3.86
CA ALA A 467 -11.34 23.43 -3.88
C ALA A 467 -10.01 24.01 -3.33
N PRO A 468 -9.46 23.55 -2.19
CA PRO A 468 -8.19 24.05 -1.68
C PRO A 468 -7.00 23.80 -2.61
N LEU A 469 -6.97 22.66 -3.30
CA LEU A 469 -5.94 22.36 -4.28
C LEU A 469 -6.07 23.26 -5.51
N CYS A 470 -7.27 23.40 -6.05
CA CYS A 470 -7.55 24.29 -7.18
C CYS A 470 -7.18 25.75 -6.86
N ASP A 471 -7.48 26.22 -5.65
CA ASP A 471 -7.09 27.56 -5.20
C ASP A 471 -5.57 27.73 -5.14
N ALA A 472 -4.84 26.69 -4.72
CA ALA A 472 -3.39 26.73 -4.65
C ALA A 472 -2.72 26.74 -6.03
N ILE A 473 -3.29 26.04 -7.01
CA ILE A 473 -2.71 25.96 -8.36
C ILE A 473 -3.18 27.09 -9.28
N LEU A 474 -4.41 27.58 -9.16
CA LEU A 474 -4.97 28.62 -10.04
C LEU A 474 -4.96 30.02 -9.41
N GLY A 475 -4.80 30.10 -8.09
CA GLY A 475 -5.03 31.31 -7.29
C GLY A 475 -6.40 31.31 -6.63
N LYS A 476 -6.59 32.18 -5.61
CA LYS A 476 -7.85 32.29 -4.86
C LYS A 476 -9.01 32.64 -5.79
N GLY A 477 -10.03 31.79 -5.84
CA GLY A 477 -11.27 32.01 -6.56
C GLY A 477 -12.43 31.25 -5.93
N ASP A 478 -13.62 31.34 -6.52
CA ASP A 478 -14.78 30.56 -6.09
C ASP A 478 -14.76 29.14 -6.69
N ASN A 479 -13.64 28.43 -6.50
CA ASN A 479 -13.43 27.10 -7.07
C ASN A 479 -14.32 26.04 -6.38
N ALA A 480 -14.74 26.29 -5.14
CA ALA A 480 -15.70 25.44 -4.44
C ALA A 480 -17.07 25.42 -5.14
N ALA A 481 -17.67 26.60 -5.37
CA ALA A 481 -18.95 26.67 -6.07
C ALA A 481 -18.84 26.19 -7.52
N ARG A 482 -17.70 26.43 -8.18
CA ARG A 482 -17.43 25.94 -9.54
C ARG A 482 -17.43 24.41 -9.61
N LEU A 483 -16.66 23.72 -8.75
CA LEU A 483 -16.61 22.26 -8.71
C LEU A 483 -17.98 21.65 -8.36
N GLU A 484 -18.69 22.24 -7.40
CA GLU A 484 -20.03 21.79 -7.02
C GLU A 484 -21.03 21.95 -8.17
N THR A 485 -21.05 23.12 -8.83
CA THR A 485 -21.92 23.39 -9.98
C THR A 485 -21.65 22.42 -11.13
N MET A 486 -20.38 22.17 -11.45
CA MET A 486 -20.01 21.22 -12.51
C MET A 486 -20.39 19.79 -12.16
N ALA A 487 -20.18 19.37 -10.91
CA ALA A 487 -20.57 18.04 -10.45
C ALA A 487 -22.11 17.86 -10.46
N LEU A 488 -22.86 18.89 -10.06
CA LEU A 488 -24.33 18.91 -10.13
C LEU A 488 -24.85 18.91 -11.57
N ALA A 489 -24.21 19.65 -12.47
CA ALA A 489 -24.51 19.66 -13.89
C ALA A 489 -24.10 18.36 -14.61
N GLY A 490 -23.35 17.47 -13.94
CA GLY A 490 -22.77 16.27 -14.54
C GLY A 490 -21.76 16.57 -15.64
N LEU A 491 -21.17 17.77 -15.62
CA LEU A 491 -20.24 18.24 -16.64
C LEU A 491 -18.84 17.71 -16.31
N PHE A 492 -18.51 16.56 -16.90
CA PHE A 492 -17.18 15.93 -16.89
C PHE A 492 -16.64 15.44 -15.54
N LEU A 493 -17.25 15.84 -14.43
CA LEU A 493 -16.79 15.60 -13.05
C LEU A 493 -17.69 14.64 -12.30
N GLU A 494 -17.05 13.75 -11.54
CA GLU A 494 -17.68 12.89 -10.54
C GLU A 494 -17.22 13.32 -9.15
N ALA A 495 -18.16 13.43 -8.21
CA ALA A 495 -17.84 13.60 -6.80
C ALA A 495 -17.37 12.26 -6.21
N LEU A 496 -16.22 12.25 -5.55
CA LEU A 496 -15.71 11.08 -4.86
C LEU A 496 -16.47 10.91 -3.52
N PRO A 497 -17.01 9.71 -3.21
CA PRO A 497 -17.61 9.45 -1.90
C PRO A 497 -16.57 9.65 -0.76
N GLY A 498 -16.97 9.88 0.49
CA GLY A 498 -16.04 10.05 1.63
C GLY A 498 -16.02 11.45 2.24
N GLN A 499 -14.92 11.85 2.92
CA GLN A 499 -14.76 13.20 3.47
C GLN A 499 -14.92 14.21 2.32
N GLY A 500 -16.06 14.92 2.31
CA GLY A 500 -16.55 15.67 1.15
C GLY A 500 -15.56 16.70 0.61
N GLY A 501 -15.70 17.04 -0.67
CA GLY A 501 -14.93 18.09 -1.34
C GLY A 501 -13.85 17.59 -2.32
N TRP A 502 -13.79 16.29 -2.60
CA TRP A 502 -12.94 15.72 -3.65
C TRP A 502 -13.73 15.27 -4.88
N TYR A 503 -13.20 15.56 -6.06
CA TYR A 503 -13.80 15.28 -7.36
C TYR A 503 -12.76 14.64 -8.30
N ARG A 504 -13.23 13.99 -9.36
CA ARG A 504 -12.37 13.41 -10.41
C ARG A 504 -13.05 13.59 -11.77
N PHE A 505 -12.26 13.89 -12.80
CA PHE A 505 -12.76 13.87 -14.18
C PHE A 505 -13.07 12.44 -14.62
N HIS A 506 -14.14 12.25 -15.40
CA HIS A 506 -14.37 10.97 -16.07
C HIS A 506 -13.14 10.57 -16.89
N ALA A 507 -12.67 9.34 -16.78
CA ALA A 507 -11.35 8.92 -17.28
C ALA A 507 -11.12 9.23 -18.78
N LEU A 508 -12.14 9.04 -19.63
CA LEU A 508 -12.06 9.38 -21.05
C LEU A 508 -11.90 10.88 -21.31
N VAL A 509 -12.62 11.67 -20.51
CA VAL A 509 -12.62 13.13 -20.64
C VAL A 509 -11.30 13.69 -20.12
N ALA A 510 -10.79 13.17 -19.01
CA ALA A 510 -9.50 13.57 -18.44
C ALA A 510 -8.35 13.44 -19.45
N GLU A 511 -8.31 12.32 -20.18
CA GLU A 511 -7.26 12.05 -21.17
C GLU A 511 -7.32 13.02 -22.36
N ALA A 512 -8.51 13.27 -22.88
CA ALA A 512 -8.74 14.19 -23.99
C ALA A 512 -8.54 15.66 -23.57
N LEU A 513 -9.03 16.07 -22.39
CA LEU A 513 -8.77 17.39 -21.82
C LEU A 513 -7.28 17.65 -21.62
N ARG A 514 -6.51 16.64 -21.18
CA ARG A 514 -5.06 16.76 -21.02
C ARG A 514 -4.36 16.98 -22.37
N ARG A 515 -4.78 16.27 -23.42
CA ARG A 515 -4.26 16.49 -24.78
C ARG A 515 -4.58 17.90 -25.28
N GLU A 516 -5.82 18.34 -25.10
CA GLU A 516 -6.22 19.67 -25.52
C GLU A 516 -5.55 20.78 -24.70
N ALA A 517 -5.28 20.54 -23.40
CA ALA A 517 -4.51 21.44 -22.56
C ALA A 517 -3.07 21.58 -23.07
N ILE A 518 -2.41 20.49 -23.46
CA ILE A 518 -1.09 20.54 -24.09
C ILE A 518 -1.14 21.34 -25.40
N ARG A 519 -2.21 21.20 -26.20
CA ARG A 519 -2.37 21.93 -27.47
C ARG A 519 -2.61 23.44 -27.26
N ARG A 520 -3.47 23.84 -26.32
CA ARG A 520 -3.91 25.23 -26.13
C ARG A 520 -3.07 26.03 -25.14
N LEU A 521 -2.75 25.45 -23.99
CA LEU A 521 -1.98 26.09 -22.91
C LEU A 521 -0.46 25.88 -23.10
N GLY A 522 -0.10 24.79 -23.77
CA GLY A 522 1.29 24.36 -23.91
C GLY A 522 1.75 23.50 -22.74
N GLU A 523 2.76 22.67 -23.00
CA GLU A 523 3.28 21.72 -22.01
C GLU A 523 3.90 22.43 -20.80
N ALA A 524 4.57 23.57 -21.02
CA ALA A 524 5.24 24.33 -19.97
C ALA A 524 4.27 24.88 -18.90
N GLU A 525 3.08 25.35 -19.31
CA GLU A 525 2.08 25.83 -18.36
C GLU A 525 1.53 24.68 -17.50
N LEU A 526 1.25 23.54 -18.13
CA LEU A 526 0.74 22.36 -17.44
C LEU A 526 1.76 21.79 -16.43
N GLN A 527 3.05 21.78 -16.82
CA GLN A 527 4.14 21.44 -15.91
C GLN A 527 4.21 22.40 -14.72
N ALA A 528 4.08 23.72 -14.93
CA ALA A 528 4.06 24.70 -13.84
C ALA A 528 2.87 24.54 -12.88
N LEU A 529 1.70 24.12 -13.39
CA LEU A 529 0.53 23.77 -12.57
C LEU A 529 0.79 22.53 -11.71
N LEU A 530 1.33 21.47 -12.30
CA LEU A 530 1.69 20.24 -11.57
C LEU A 530 2.79 20.47 -10.52
N GLN A 531 3.78 21.33 -10.79
CA GLN A 531 4.78 21.73 -9.80
C GLN A 531 4.16 22.43 -8.59
N ARG A 532 3.17 23.32 -8.81
CA ARG A 532 2.41 23.95 -7.72
C ARG A 532 1.60 22.92 -6.95
N ALA A 533 0.96 21.98 -7.64
CA ALA A 533 0.21 20.89 -7.02
C ALA A 533 1.12 20.02 -6.14
N SER A 534 2.29 19.64 -6.65
CA SER A 534 3.30 18.85 -5.92
C SER A 534 3.72 19.52 -4.60
N ARG A 535 3.99 20.84 -4.63
CA ARG A 535 4.32 21.61 -3.42
C ARG A 535 3.16 21.67 -2.43
N TRP A 536 1.93 21.81 -2.93
CA TRP A 536 0.74 21.80 -2.09
C TRP A 536 0.56 20.43 -1.41
N TYR A 537 0.76 19.34 -2.15
CA TYR A 537 0.71 17.97 -1.61
C TYR A 537 1.78 17.77 -0.52
N GLU A 538 3.02 18.22 -0.73
CA GLU A 538 4.07 18.15 0.30
C GLU A 538 3.66 18.89 1.58
N GLN A 539 3.09 20.10 1.46
CA GLN A 539 2.64 20.90 2.60
C GLN A 539 1.52 20.24 3.41
N HIS A 540 0.73 19.37 2.78
CA HIS A 540 -0.36 18.62 3.40
C HIS A 540 0.04 17.20 3.79
N GLU A 541 1.34 16.88 3.82
CA GLU A 541 1.89 15.56 4.17
C GLU A 541 1.43 14.43 3.22
N MET A 542 1.00 14.77 2.00
CA MET A 542 0.58 13.84 0.93
C MET A 542 1.77 13.51 0.02
N PHE A 543 2.76 12.78 0.56
CA PHE A 543 4.06 12.60 -0.11
C PHE A 543 3.99 11.79 -1.41
N GLU A 544 3.13 10.77 -1.50
CA GLU A 544 3.01 9.95 -2.71
C GLU A 544 2.49 10.80 -3.88
N GLU A 545 1.42 11.56 -3.65
CA GLU A 545 0.85 12.48 -4.63
C GLU A 545 1.81 13.62 -5.00
N ALA A 546 2.61 14.09 -4.05
CA ALA A 546 3.65 15.09 -4.31
C ALA A 546 4.71 14.55 -5.27
N ILE A 547 5.21 13.33 -5.04
CA ILE A 547 6.22 12.69 -5.89
C ILE A 547 5.64 12.42 -7.29
N GLU A 548 4.42 11.89 -7.38
CA GLU A 548 3.72 11.66 -8.66
C GLU A 548 3.55 12.94 -9.47
N ALA A 549 3.10 14.02 -8.84
CA ALA A 549 2.94 15.31 -9.51
C ALA A 549 4.29 15.89 -9.99
N ALA A 550 5.36 15.73 -9.21
CA ALA A 550 6.70 16.18 -9.60
C ALA A 550 7.26 15.39 -10.79
N LEU A 551 7.09 14.06 -10.79
CA LEU A 551 7.50 13.18 -11.90
C LEU A 551 6.70 13.48 -13.18
N GLN A 552 5.41 13.80 -13.07
CA GLN A 552 4.58 14.21 -14.20
C GLN A 552 4.91 15.62 -14.73
N ALA A 553 5.51 16.48 -13.90
CA ALA A 553 5.92 17.85 -14.25
C ALA A 553 7.40 17.98 -14.68
N PRO A 554 7.99 16.88 -15.13
CA PRO A 554 9.44 16.58 -15.13
C PRO A 554 10.34 17.34 -14.12
N ASP A 555 9.87 17.64 -12.91
CA ASP A 555 10.68 18.27 -11.86
C ASP A 555 11.45 17.18 -11.08
N PHE A 556 12.35 16.51 -11.81
CA PHE A 556 13.05 15.31 -11.33
C PHE A 556 13.92 15.59 -10.10
N GLU A 557 14.48 16.79 -9.99
CA GLU A 557 15.30 17.20 -8.84
C GLU A 557 14.45 17.38 -7.58
N TYR A 558 13.24 17.94 -7.70
CA TYR A 558 12.31 18.01 -6.60
C TYR A 558 11.75 16.63 -6.24
N ALA A 559 11.39 15.82 -7.23
CA ALA A 559 10.95 14.43 -7.01
C ALA A 559 12.03 13.62 -6.27
N ALA A 560 13.30 13.74 -6.68
CA ALA A 560 14.44 13.09 -6.03
C ALA A 560 14.51 13.46 -4.54
N ARG A 561 14.44 14.75 -4.19
CA ARG A 561 14.45 15.22 -2.80
C ARG A 561 13.27 14.69 -1.98
N LEU A 562 12.08 14.63 -2.56
CA LEU A 562 10.89 14.07 -1.89
C LEU A 562 11.05 12.57 -1.64
N ILE A 563 11.57 11.81 -2.61
CA ILE A 563 11.83 10.38 -2.48
C ILE A 563 12.89 10.12 -1.40
N GLU A 564 13.98 10.90 -1.37
CA GLU A 564 15.00 10.79 -0.31
C GLU A 564 14.42 11.09 1.08
N ARG A 565 13.58 12.11 1.18
CA ARG A 565 12.94 12.51 2.45
C ARG A 565 11.97 11.43 2.94
N GLY A 566 11.16 10.85 2.05
CA GLY A 566 10.28 9.72 2.37
C GLY A 566 11.05 8.43 2.68
N GLY A 567 12.17 8.19 1.99
CA GLY A 567 13.08 7.06 2.22
C GLY A 567 13.83 7.15 3.56
N LYS A 568 14.11 8.36 4.05
CA LYS A 568 14.63 8.65 5.40
C LYS A 568 13.54 8.72 6.48
N GLY A 569 12.26 8.66 6.10
CA GLY A 569 11.09 8.80 6.98
C GLY A 569 10.33 7.50 7.24
N GLY A 570 10.51 6.48 6.40
CA GLY A 570 10.03 5.10 6.66
C GLY A 570 8.53 4.97 6.50
N GLU A 571 7.95 6.03 5.93
CA GLU A 571 6.55 6.16 5.59
C GLU A 571 6.25 5.53 4.24
N ILE A 572 7.26 5.33 3.38
CA ILE A 572 7.06 4.63 2.11
C ILE A 572 7.07 3.12 2.35
N SER A 573 5.86 2.57 2.51
CA SER A 573 5.65 1.16 2.85
C SER A 573 5.53 0.21 1.65
N GLU A 574 5.52 0.75 0.43
CA GLU A 574 5.20 0.04 -0.81
C GLU A 574 6.42 0.03 -1.75
N GLN A 575 7.10 -1.13 -1.84
CA GLN A 575 8.39 -1.28 -2.54
C GLN A 575 8.30 -1.08 -4.05
N TYR A 576 7.17 -1.46 -4.64
CA TYR A 576 6.94 -1.31 -6.08
C TYR A 576 6.85 0.17 -6.45
N THR A 577 6.11 0.95 -5.66
CA THR A 577 5.93 2.40 -5.85
C THR A 577 7.28 3.14 -5.83
N VAL A 578 8.15 2.84 -4.86
CA VAL A 578 9.51 3.38 -4.81
C VAL A 578 10.32 3.01 -6.04
N ARG A 579 10.26 1.75 -6.46
CA ARG A 579 10.99 1.27 -7.63
C ARG A 579 10.55 2.00 -8.89
N ARG A 580 9.24 2.13 -9.12
CA ARG A 580 8.69 2.88 -10.27
C ARG A 580 9.16 4.32 -10.26
N TRP A 581 9.16 4.99 -9.11
CA TRP A 581 9.65 6.35 -8.99
C TRP A 581 11.13 6.47 -9.36
N LEU A 582 11.97 5.57 -8.83
CA LEU A 582 13.40 5.52 -9.15
C LEU A 582 13.66 5.23 -10.63
N GLU A 583 12.88 4.35 -11.25
CA GLU A 583 12.97 4.04 -12.69
C GLU A 583 12.49 5.20 -13.58
N SER A 584 11.65 6.09 -13.06
CA SER A 584 11.18 7.28 -13.77
C SER A 584 12.19 8.44 -13.75
N LEU A 585 13.20 8.40 -12.87
CA LEU A 585 14.23 9.44 -12.78
C LEU A 585 15.30 9.26 -13.88
N PRO A 586 15.73 10.34 -14.55
CA PRO A 586 16.88 10.29 -15.46
C PRO A 586 18.15 9.82 -14.73
N GLU A 587 18.99 9.01 -15.38
CA GLU A 587 20.22 8.46 -14.76
C GLU A 587 21.13 9.56 -14.17
N LYS A 588 21.21 10.71 -14.85
CA LYS A 588 22.02 11.85 -14.36
C LYS A 588 21.52 12.38 -13.02
N ILE A 589 20.21 12.44 -12.81
CA ILE A 589 19.61 12.87 -11.54
C ILE A 589 19.81 11.76 -10.51
N LEU A 590 19.48 10.51 -10.85
CA LEU A 590 19.70 9.37 -9.95
C LEU A 590 21.15 9.33 -9.42
N HIS A 591 22.15 9.47 -10.30
CA HIS A 591 23.56 9.45 -9.93
C HIS A 591 24.03 10.69 -9.16
N ALA A 592 23.30 11.81 -9.22
CA ALA A 592 23.59 13.00 -8.43
C ALA A 592 23.12 12.86 -6.97
N HIS A 593 22.25 11.89 -6.69
CA HIS A 593 21.61 11.65 -5.39
C HIS A 593 22.06 10.30 -4.80
N PRO A 594 23.08 10.27 -3.93
CA PRO A 594 23.69 9.04 -3.39
C PRO A 594 22.69 8.12 -2.67
N MET A 595 21.72 8.70 -1.94
CA MET A 595 20.71 7.91 -1.24
C MET A 595 19.78 7.20 -2.22
N LEU A 596 19.42 7.85 -3.33
CA LEU A 596 18.61 7.22 -4.38
C LEU A 596 19.36 6.12 -5.10
N CYS A 597 20.67 6.29 -5.33
CA CYS A 597 21.53 5.22 -5.86
C CYS A 597 21.49 3.98 -4.95
N TRP A 598 21.63 4.18 -3.64
CA TRP A 598 21.56 3.09 -2.68
C TRP A 598 20.17 2.44 -2.61
N LEU A 599 19.09 3.24 -2.59
CA LEU A 599 17.71 2.73 -2.62
C LEU A 599 17.40 1.94 -3.91
N ALA A 600 17.92 2.39 -5.06
CA ALA A 600 17.80 1.68 -6.33
C ALA A 600 18.58 0.37 -6.34
N ALA A 601 19.80 0.35 -5.78
CA ALA A 601 20.57 -0.87 -5.62
C ALA A 601 19.84 -1.87 -4.70
N LEU A 602 19.30 -1.39 -3.58
CA LEU A 602 18.51 -2.19 -2.64
C LEU A 602 17.26 -2.76 -3.30
N SER A 603 16.48 -1.96 -4.03
CA SER A 603 15.24 -2.42 -4.68
C SER A 603 15.51 -3.49 -5.75
N LEU A 604 16.59 -3.34 -6.54
CA LEU A 604 17.00 -4.33 -7.54
C LEU A 604 17.49 -5.63 -6.89
N ARG A 605 18.21 -5.56 -5.76
CA ARG A 605 18.74 -6.73 -5.05
C ARG A 605 17.65 -7.51 -4.30
N MET A 606 16.59 -6.83 -3.85
CA MET A 606 15.51 -7.43 -3.07
C MET A 606 14.42 -8.10 -3.91
N LEU A 607 14.59 -8.21 -5.23
CA LEU A 607 13.65 -8.91 -6.10
C LEU A 607 13.53 -10.41 -5.73
N PRO A 608 12.33 -11.02 -5.88
CA PRO A 608 12.14 -12.45 -5.70
C PRO A 608 13.13 -13.25 -6.55
N GLU A 609 13.66 -14.33 -5.99
CA GLU A 609 14.73 -15.15 -6.54
C GLU A 609 14.19 -16.08 -7.64
N GLU A 610 13.59 -15.54 -8.69
CA GLU A 610 13.25 -16.32 -9.87
C GLU A 610 14.40 -16.20 -10.89
N ALA A 611 15.26 -17.23 -10.87
CA ALA A 611 16.45 -17.38 -11.70
C ALA A 611 17.60 -16.39 -11.39
N SER A 612 18.81 -16.79 -11.78
CA SER A 612 20.05 -16.01 -11.64
C SER A 612 19.82 -14.55 -12.03
N ILE A 613 20.04 -13.62 -11.09
CA ILE A 613 19.98 -12.17 -11.38
C ILE A 613 20.88 -11.92 -12.60
N PRO A 614 20.34 -11.38 -13.70
CA PRO A 614 21.13 -11.19 -14.92
C PRO A 614 22.40 -10.39 -14.62
N ALA A 615 23.52 -10.77 -15.25
CA ALA A 615 24.80 -10.09 -15.03
C ALA A 615 24.71 -8.57 -15.24
N THR A 616 23.84 -8.12 -16.15
CA THR A 616 23.54 -6.70 -16.40
C THR A 616 22.92 -5.99 -15.19
N VAL A 617 22.02 -6.65 -14.46
CA VAL A 617 21.41 -6.10 -13.24
C VAL A 617 22.44 -6.02 -12.13
N ASN A 618 23.27 -7.04 -11.94
CA ASN A 618 24.37 -7.00 -10.97
C ASN A 618 25.36 -5.88 -11.28
N GLN A 619 25.76 -5.70 -12.54
CA GLN A 619 26.64 -4.59 -12.95
C GLN A 619 26.02 -3.22 -12.62
N ARG A 620 24.70 -3.08 -12.80
CA ARG A 620 23.99 -1.84 -12.45
C ARG A 620 23.98 -1.61 -10.94
N VAL A 621 23.70 -2.64 -10.14
CA VAL A 621 23.73 -2.58 -8.67
C VAL A 621 25.10 -2.13 -8.16
N GLU A 622 26.18 -2.77 -8.61
CA GLU A 622 27.55 -2.43 -8.19
C GLU A 622 27.92 -0.99 -8.58
N ARG A 623 27.54 -0.54 -9.78
CA ARG A 623 27.76 0.84 -10.21
C ARG A 623 27.07 1.85 -9.30
N LEU A 624 25.80 1.61 -8.96
CA LEU A 624 25.02 2.51 -8.12
C LEU A 624 25.59 2.58 -6.70
N LEU A 625 26.00 1.44 -6.13
CA LEU A 625 26.65 1.40 -4.81
C LEU A 625 27.97 2.15 -4.80
N HIS A 626 28.80 1.97 -5.85
CA HIS A 626 30.07 2.68 -5.96
C HIS A 626 29.88 4.19 -6.03
N ILE A 627 28.89 4.67 -6.79
CA ILE A 627 28.56 6.11 -6.86
C ILE A 627 28.13 6.63 -5.47
N ALA A 628 27.27 5.89 -4.78
CA ALA A 628 26.80 6.27 -3.45
C ALA A 628 27.95 6.32 -2.44
N GLU A 629 28.76 5.26 -2.39
CA GLU A 629 29.89 5.12 -1.50
C GLU A 629 30.95 6.21 -1.73
N ASP A 630 31.35 6.45 -2.98
CA ASP A 630 32.33 7.49 -3.31
C ASP A 630 31.85 8.88 -2.90
N SER A 631 30.56 9.16 -3.07
CA SER A 631 29.98 10.44 -2.66
C SER A 631 29.98 10.58 -1.14
N TRP A 632 29.55 9.56 -0.40
CA TRP A 632 29.51 9.60 1.07
C TRP A 632 30.91 9.62 1.71
N ARG A 633 31.89 8.94 1.10
CA ARG A 633 33.31 9.04 1.51
C ARG A 633 33.84 10.47 1.34
N LYS A 634 33.52 11.14 0.23
CA LYS A 634 33.90 12.55 0.01
C LYS A 634 33.23 13.53 0.98
N GLN A 635 32.04 13.19 1.45
CA GLN A 635 31.26 13.98 2.40
C GLN A 635 31.57 13.65 3.88
N ASP A 636 32.41 12.64 4.13
CA ASP A 636 32.67 12.07 5.46
C ASP A 636 31.38 11.65 6.22
N ASP A 637 30.37 11.19 5.48
CA ASP A 637 29.10 10.73 6.04
C ASP A 637 29.19 9.27 6.47
N GLN A 638 29.73 9.06 7.67
CA GLN A 638 29.91 7.73 8.27
C GLN A 638 28.58 6.97 8.43
N ALA A 639 27.49 7.67 8.74
CA ALA A 639 26.19 7.04 8.93
C ALA A 639 25.67 6.41 7.62
N SER A 640 25.80 7.14 6.51
CA SER A 640 25.41 6.62 5.19
C SER A 640 26.36 5.56 4.66
N LEU A 641 27.66 5.61 4.97
CA LEU A 641 28.59 4.49 4.70
C LEU A 641 28.18 3.21 5.43
N GLY A 642 27.60 3.33 6.62
CA GLY A 642 26.97 2.21 7.31
C GLY A 642 25.88 1.52 6.48
N LEU A 643 25.14 2.25 5.65
CA LEU A 643 24.10 1.68 4.77
C LEU A 643 24.70 0.82 3.63
N ILE A 644 25.91 1.13 3.16
CA ILE A 644 26.64 0.26 2.21
C ILE A 644 26.92 -1.09 2.88
N ALA A 645 27.42 -1.07 4.12
CA ALA A 645 27.64 -2.29 4.90
C ALA A 645 26.34 -3.07 5.17
N VAL A 646 25.22 -2.38 5.44
CA VAL A 646 23.89 -3.00 5.54
C VAL A 646 23.51 -3.74 4.25
N PHE A 647 23.74 -3.11 3.09
CA PHE A 647 23.44 -3.73 1.80
C PHE A 647 24.24 -5.03 1.60
N HIS A 648 25.54 -5.01 1.88
CA HIS A 648 26.38 -6.21 1.77
C HIS A 648 25.98 -7.29 2.77
N ALA A 649 25.70 -6.92 4.03
CA ALA A 649 25.24 -7.85 5.06
C ALA A 649 23.97 -8.59 4.60
N LEU A 650 22.98 -7.84 4.09
CA LEU A 650 21.73 -8.39 3.58
C LEU A 650 21.93 -9.29 2.35
N SER A 651 22.79 -8.87 1.42
CA SER A 651 23.09 -9.62 0.20
C SER A 651 23.76 -10.96 0.53
N CYS A 652 24.80 -10.95 1.36
CA CYS A 652 25.50 -12.15 1.80
C CYS A 652 24.58 -13.07 2.60
N TRP A 653 23.75 -12.50 3.50
CA TRP A 653 22.79 -13.28 4.28
C TRP A 653 21.79 -14.02 3.39
N ARG A 654 21.26 -13.35 2.36
CA ARG A 654 20.34 -13.94 1.39
C ARG A 654 21.00 -15.05 0.56
N SER A 655 22.25 -14.85 0.18
CA SER A 655 23.05 -15.87 -0.53
C SER A 655 23.57 -16.99 0.38
N GLY A 656 23.20 -17.01 1.67
CA GLY A 656 23.60 -18.04 2.64
C GLY A 656 25.04 -17.91 3.17
N GLN A 657 25.73 -16.82 2.87
CA GLN A 657 27.11 -16.55 3.32
C GLN A 657 27.10 -15.89 4.71
N PHE A 658 26.65 -16.63 5.73
CA PHE A 658 26.34 -16.07 7.06
C PHE A 658 27.54 -15.46 7.79
N PHE A 659 28.76 -15.98 7.58
CA PHE A 659 29.97 -15.43 8.21
C PHE A 659 30.31 -14.04 7.66
N GLN A 660 30.42 -13.91 6.33
CA GLN A 660 30.63 -12.61 5.67
C GLN A 660 29.48 -11.64 5.96
N ALA A 661 28.23 -12.14 6.00
CA ALA A 661 27.09 -11.33 6.40
C ALA A 661 27.24 -10.74 7.82
N THR A 662 27.83 -11.51 8.74
CA THR A 662 28.08 -11.08 10.12
C THR A 662 29.15 -10.00 10.18
N GLU A 663 30.27 -10.17 9.46
CA GLU A 663 31.33 -9.16 9.38
C GLU A 663 30.79 -7.82 8.87
N TYR A 664 30.02 -7.83 7.78
CA TYR A 664 29.39 -6.61 7.26
C TYR A 664 28.33 -6.03 8.20
N ALA A 665 27.57 -6.88 8.90
CA ALA A 665 26.59 -6.42 9.87
C ALA A 665 27.24 -5.74 11.08
N GLU A 666 28.38 -6.23 11.56
CA GLU A 666 29.16 -5.60 12.63
C GLU A 666 29.75 -4.25 12.18
N GLN A 667 30.28 -4.18 10.96
CA GLN A 667 30.74 -2.94 10.34
C GLN A 667 29.59 -1.91 10.26
N ALA A 668 28.41 -2.32 9.81
CA ALA A 668 27.23 -1.46 9.77
C ALA A 668 26.84 -0.95 11.16
N LEU A 669 26.84 -1.82 12.18
CA LEU A 669 26.51 -1.44 13.56
C LEU A 669 27.52 -0.46 14.19
N ALA A 670 28.78 -0.50 13.76
CA ALA A 670 29.82 0.44 14.19
C ALA A 670 29.63 1.84 13.57
N LEU A 671 29.13 1.90 12.34
CA LEU A 671 28.96 3.14 11.57
C LEU A 671 27.59 3.81 11.77
N LEU A 672 26.52 3.03 11.99
CA LEU A 672 25.17 3.56 12.17
C LEU A 672 24.99 4.21 13.55
N PRO A 673 24.45 5.44 13.65
CA PRO A 673 24.31 6.15 14.92
C PRO A 673 23.34 5.43 15.89
N PRO A 674 23.67 5.32 17.19
CA PRO A 674 22.83 4.62 18.17
C PRO A 674 21.63 5.43 18.71
N GLY A 675 21.48 6.71 18.31
CA GLY A 675 20.50 7.65 18.87
C GLY A 675 19.03 7.33 18.54
N ALA A 676 18.13 7.63 19.48
CA ALA A 676 16.70 7.34 19.38
C ALA A 676 15.90 8.26 18.42
N GLN A 677 16.53 9.27 17.82
CA GLN A 677 15.86 10.29 17.01
C GLN A 677 15.67 9.91 15.54
N GLU A 678 16.40 8.92 15.01
CA GLU A 678 16.24 8.47 13.62
C GLU A 678 15.68 7.04 13.55
N ARG A 679 14.36 6.94 13.28
CA ARG A 679 13.64 5.65 13.15
C ARG A 679 14.29 4.70 12.11
N HIS A 680 15.00 5.23 11.12
CA HIS A 680 15.67 4.48 10.04
C HIS A 680 16.91 3.75 10.53
N SER A 681 17.78 4.48 11.23
CA SER A 681 18.98 3.90 11.84
C SER A 681 18.58 2.74 12.77
N GLN A 682 17.50 2.89 13.54
CA GLN A 682 17.00 1.81 14.42
C GLN A 682 16.56 0.56 13.65
N THR A 683 15.91 0.73 12.51
CA THR A 683 15.43 -0.39 11.69
C THR A 683 16.61 -1.18 11.12
N TRP A 684 17.59 -0.49 10.51
CA TRP A 684 18.78 -1.14 9.95
C TRP A 684 19.69 -1.74 11.03
N ARG A 685 19.84 -1.09 12.19
CA ARG A 685 20.54 -1.65 13.35
C ARG A 685 19.85 -2.91 13.88
N GLY A 686 18.53 -2.92 13.97
CA GLY A 686 17.77 -4.12 14.33
C GLY A 686 18.05 -5.29 13.38
N ILE A 687 18.00 -5.04 12.07
CA ILE A 687 18.31 -6.03 11.03
C ILE A 687 19.75 -6.54 11.15
N CYS A 688 20.74 -5.66 11.29
CA CYS A 688 22.14 -6.08 11.41
C CYS A 688 22.37 -6.88 12.70
N THR A 689 21.78 -6.47 13.81
CA THR A 689 21.86 -7.21 15.08
C THR A 689 21.22 -8.60 14.97
N PHE A 690 20.17 -8.76 14.14
CA PHE A 690 19.63 -10.07 13.79
C PHE A 690 20.64 -10.91 13.00
N ILE A 691 21.25 -10.34 11.95
CA ILE A 691 22.24 -11.03 11.11
C ILE A 691 23.43 -11.52 11.96
N VAL A 692 23.96 -10.68 12.84
CA VAL A 692 25.00 -11.07 13.81
C VAL A 692 24.55 -12.24 14.69
N GLY A 693 23.32 -12.18 15.22
CA GLY A 693 22.74 -13.27 16.00
C GLY A 693 22.67 -14.58 15.21
N THR A 694 22.40 -14.52 13.90
CA THR A 694 22.41 -15.72 13.04
C THR A 694 23.82 -16.27 12.84
N GLY A 695 24.83 -15.43 12.64
CA GLY A 695 26.24 -15.87 12.56
C GLY A 695 26.70 -16.57 13.83
N LEU A 696 26.47 -15.94 14.99
CA LEU A 696 26.78 -16.51 16.32
C LEU A 696 26.10 -17.87 16.56
N MET A 697 24.89 -18.05 16.02
CA MET A 697 24.19 -19.34 16.09
C MET A 697 24.91 -20.43 15.28
N TYR A 698 25.39 -20.11 14.07
CA TYR A 698 26.14 -21.05 13.23
C TYR A 698 27.54 -21.37 13.79
N GLU A 699 28.13 -20.44 14.54
CA GLU A 699 29.37 -20.66 15.30
C GLU A 699 29.16 -21.50 16.58
N GLY A 700 27.92 -21.83 16.93
CA GLY A 700 27.58 -22.56 18.16
C GLY A 700 27.59 -21.70 19.43
N ARG A 701 27.74 -20.37 19.32
CA ARG A 701 27.70 -19.41 20.43
C ARG A 701 26.26 -19.04 20.80
N PHE A 702 25.50 -20.05 21.22
CA PHE A 702 24.06 -19.95 21.48
C PHE A 702 23.66 -18.90 22.54
N ALA A 703 24.47 -18.69 23.57
CA ALA A 703 24.19 -17.70 24.61
C ALA A 703 24.27 -16.27 24.05
N ASP A 704 25.30 -15.98 23.26
CA ASP A 704 25.53 -14.69 22.64
C ASP A 704 24.51 -14.42 21.53
N ALA A 705 24.23 -15.44 20.70
CA ALA A 705 23.17 -15.39 19.69
C ALA A 705 21.82 -15.04 20.31
N ARG A 706 21.49 -15.62 21.47
CA ARG A 706 20.25 -15.32 22.20
C ARG A 706 20.18 -13.87 22.64
N THR A 707 21.26 -13.32 23.16
CA THR A 707 21.33 -11.90 23.57
C THR A 707 21.17 -11.00 22.35
N SER A 708 21.89 -11.28 21.26
CA SER A 708 21.80 -10.54 20.00
C SER A 708 20.36 -10.51 19.46
N PHE A 709 19.64 -11.64 19.48
CA PHE A 709 18.23 -11.66 19.05
C PHE A 709 17.30 -10.86 19.97
N LEU A 710 17.60 -10.75 21.26
CA LEU A 710 16.82 -9.93 22.20
C LEU A 710 17.11 -8.44 22.02
N ASP A 711 18.35 -8.07 21.73
CA ASP A 711 18.72 -6.68 21.46
C ASP A 711 18.14 -6.22 20.12
N ALA A 712 18.26 -7.07 19.10
CA ALA A 712 17.63 -6.87 17.79
C ALA A 712 16.10 -6.73 17.89
N TYR A 713 15.47 -7.44 18.83
CA TYR A 713 14.06 -7.29 19.16
C TYR A 713 13.75 -5.94 19.83
N ALA A 714 14.61 -5.44 20.72
CA ALA A 714 14.41 -4.17 21.39
C ALA A 714 14.40 -2.97 20.42
N TYR A 715 15.11 -3.08 19.29
CA TYR A 715 15.04 -2.10 18.19
C TYR A 715 13.70 -2.13 17.43
N CYS A 716 12.89 -3.18 17.55
CA CYS A 716 11.59 -3.30 16.90
C CYS A 716 10.47 -2.71 17.77
N SER A 717 10.25 -1.39 17.73
CA SER A 717 9.10 -0.78 18.42
C SER A 717 7.75 -1.00 17.69
N GLU A 718 6.74 -1.38 18.47
CA GLU A 718 5.30 -1.70 18.29
C GLU A 718 4.54 -1.78 16.94
N ARG A 719 4.99 -1.26 15.78
CA ARG A 719 4.19 -1.40 14.54
C ARG A 719 4.96 -1.81 13.27
N THR A 720 6.27 -1.60 13.17
CA THR A 720 6.94 -1.64 11.86
C THR A 720 7.49 -3.02 11.45
N MET A 721 7.83 -3.93 12.39
CA MET A 721 8.41 -5.24 12.03
C MET A 721 7.89 -6.43 12.88
N ARG A 722 6.64 -6.82 12.66
CA ARG A 722 6.02 -8.02 13.27
C ARG A 722 6.67 -9.35 12.80
N ILE A 723 7.41 -9.34 11.69
CA ILE A 723 8.09 -10.51 11.13
C ILE A 723 9.43 -10.77 11.78
N LEU A 724 10.28 -9.75 11.90
CA LEU A 724 11.48 -9.83 12.72
C LEU A 724 11.10 -10.32 14.11
N HIS A 725 10.03 -9.79 14.71
CA HIS A 725 9.45 -10.31 15.95
C HIS A 725 9.21 -11.85 15.90
N ARG A 726 8.53 -12.40 14.88
CA ARG A 726 8.29 -13.86 14.75
C ARG A 726 9.58 -14.66 14.49
N ALA A 727 10.46 -14.18 13.61
CA ALA A 727 11.75 -14.80 13.31
C ALA A 727 12.68 -14.82 14.54
N TYR A 728 12.72 -13.73 15.31
CA TYR A 728 13.39 -13.64 16.61
C TYR A 728 12.84 -14.67 17.58
N TRP A 729 11.51 -14.79 17.70
CA TRP A 729 10.88 -15.79 18.58
C TRP A 729 11.20 -17.23 18.15
N CYS A 730 11.28 -17.53 16.85
CA CYS A 730 11.66 -18.84 16.34
C CYS A 730 13.15 -19.15 16.58
N CYS A 731 14.05 -18.22 16.30
CA CYS A 731 15.49 -18.37 16.58
C CYS A 731 15.74 -18.52 18.08
N TRP A 732 15.12 -17.65 18.89
CA TRP A 732 15.17 -17.71 20.34
C TRP A 732 14.65 -19.05 20.87
N ALA A 733 13.54 -19.58 20.32
CA ALA A 733 13.01 -20.87 20.72
C ALA A 733 13.92 -22.04 20.32
N HIS A 734 14.54 -22.00 19.13
CA HIS A 734 15.51 -23.02 18.68
C HIS A 734 16.78 -23.01 19.52
N VAL A 735 17.39 -21.84 19.70
CA VAL A 735 18.58 -21.63 20.54
C VAL A 735 18.30 -22.07 21.97
N THR A 736 17.13 -21.75 22.52
CA THR A 736 16.71 -22.18 23.86
C THR A 736 16.49 -23.70 23.93
N MET A 737 15.92 -24.33 22.90
CA MET A 737 15.74 -25.80 22.86
C MET A 737 17.08 -26.54 22.73
N PHE A 738 18.00 -26.08 21.89
CA PHE A 738 19.32 -26.67 21.72
C PHE A 738 20.18 -26.50 22.97
N TRP A 739 20.22 -25.28 23.54
CA TRP A 739 20.96 -25.00 24.78
C TRP A 739 20.44 -25.85 25.95
N VAL A 740 19.12 -25.99 26.10
CA VAL A 740 18.51 -26.83 27.15
C VAL A 740 18.78 -28.33 26.95
N ASN A 741 18.90 -28.80 25.72
CA ASN A 741 19.22 -30.21 25.44
C ASN A 741 20.70 -30.55 25.65
N TYR A 742 21.62 -29.59 25.51
CA TYR A 742 23.07 -29.83 25.57
C TYR A 742 23.75 -29.46 26.89
N THR A 743 23.22 -28.52 27.70
CA THR A 743 23.98 -28.01 28.88
C THR A 743 23.44 -28.44 30.25
N ARG A 744 22.23 -29.04 30.38
CA ARG A 744 21.71 -29.56 31.67
C ARG A 744 20.77 -30.77 31.53
N PRO A 745 20.83 -31.77 32.43
CA PRO A 745 19.79 -32.81 32.51
C PRO A 745 18.49 -32.19 33.04
N MET A 746 17.54 -31.89 32.14
CA MET A 746 16.21 -31.41 32.51
C MET A 746 15.29 -32.57 32.93
N ASN A 747 14.63 -32.43 34.09
CA ASN A 747 13.54 -33.32 34.50
C ASN A 747 12.36 -33.28 33.51
N THR A 748 11.61 -34.38 33.43
CA THR A 748 10.54 -34.70 32.46
C THR A 748 9.47 -33.61 32.30
N ILE A 749 9.25 -32.77 33.32
CA ILE A 749 8.31 -31.64 33.31
C ILE A 749 8.82 -30.47 32.46
N GLY A 750 10.13 -30.18 32.49
CA GLY A 750 10.76 -29.15 31.65
C GLY A 750 10.74 -29.54 30.16
N LYS A 751 11.03 -30.82 29.87
CA LYS A 751 10.88 -31.40 28.51
C LYS A 751 9.43 -31.35 28.03
N ARG A 752 8.43 -31.57 28.90
CA ARG A 752 6.99 -31.44 28.56
C ARG A 752 6.54 -29.99 28.37
N PHE A 753 7.10 -29.03 29.11
CA PHE A 753 6.78 -27.61 28.93
C PHE A 753 7.37 -27.05 27.64
N LEU A 754 8.62 -27.38 27.30
CA LEU A 754 9.24 -27.06 26.02
C LEU A 754 8.58 -27.80 24.85
N ARG A 755 8.19 -29.08 25.02
CA ARG A 755 7.33 -29.78 24.04
C ARG A 755 5.97 -29.12 23.90
N ARG A 756 5.36 -28.58 24.96
CA ARG A 756 4.07 -27.84 24.89
C ARG A 756 4.20 -26.44 24.29
N ALA A 757 5.32 -25.75 24.52
CA ALA A 757 5.62 -24.45 23.92
C ALA A 757 5.95 -24.61 22.42
N SER A 758 6.81 -25.57 22.07
CA SER A 758 7.06 -25.95 20.68
C SER A 758 5.82 -26.52 20.00
N THR A 759 5.01 -27.37 20.64
CA THR A 759 3.73 -27.81 20.05
C THR A 759 2.66 -26.72 20.02
N ARG A 760 2.71 -25.66 20.83
CA ARG A 760 1.85 -24.47 20.64
C ARG A 760 2.32 -23.61 19.46
N ILE A 761 3.64 -23.49 19.25
CA ILE A 761 4.25 -22.82 18.10
C ILE A 761 4.10 -23.65 16.81
N VAL A 762 4.07 -24.99 16.91
CA VAL A 762 3.87 -25.94 15.80
C VAL A 762 2.36 -26.18 15.53
N ARG A 763 1.48 -25.96 16.53
CA ARG A 763 0.01 -26.00 16.33
C ARG A 763 -0.57 -24.70 15.82
N SER A 764 0.11 -23.55 15.95
CA SER A 764 -0.14 -22.46 15.01
C SER A 764 0.39 -22.92 13.66
N ARG A 765 -0.51 -23.42 12.80
CA ARG A 765 -0.23 -23.85 11.42
C ARG A 765 0.15 -22.66 10.51
N SER A 766 0.95 -21.72 11.01
CA SER A 766 1.64 -20.74 10.21
C SER A 766 2.97 -21.36 9.74
N GLU A 767 3.26 -21.18 8.47
CA GLU A 767 4.37 -21.79 7.74
C GLU A 767 5.82 -21.37 8.09
N PRO A 768 6.14 -20.42 9.01
CA PRO A 768 7.55 -20.06 9.24
C PRO A 768 8.43 -21.24 9.64
N TYR A 769 7.86 -22.28 10.28
CA TYR A 769 8.61 -23.46 10.73
C TYR A 769 9.13 -24.34 9.58
N TRP A 770 8.42 -24.42 8.45
CA TRP A 770 8.82 -25.26 7.30
C TRP A 770 9.75 -24.53 6.34
N VAL A 771 9.53 -23.22 6.14
CA VAL A 771 10.49 -22.35 5.43
C VAL A 771 11.82 -22.34 6.19
N TRP A 772 11.82 -22.24 7.52
CA TRP A 772 13.02 -22.40 8.35
C TRP A 772 13.71 -23.76 8.15
N ARG A 773 12.93 -24.84 8.03
CA ARG A 773 13.46 -26.20 7.83
C ARG A 773 14.10 -26.40 6.46
N ALA A 774 13.68 -25.65 5.44
CA ALA A 774 14.20 -25.77 4.08
C ALA A 774 15.42 -24.89 3.79
N TYR A 775 15.59 -23.78 4.50
CA TYR A 775 16.67 -22.81 4.22
C TYR A 775 17.88 -22.89 5.16
N ILE A 776 17.72 -23.42 6.39
CA ILE A 776 18.78 -23.40 7.42
C ILE A 776 19.29 -24.80 7.78
N LEU A 777 18.46 -25.83 7.66
CA LEU A 777 18.85 -27.21 7.98
C LEU A 777 19.70 -27.97 6.93
N PRO A 778 19.87 -27.57 5.65
CA PRO A 778 20.72 -28.33 4.73
C PRO A 778 22.21 -28.32 5.08
N GLY A 779 22.67 -27.43 5.96
CA GLY A 779 24.08 -27.36 6.41
C GLY A 779 24.39 -28.10 7.72
N MET A 780 23.41 -28.79 8.31
CA MET A 780 23.55 -29.49 9.61
C MET A 780 23.52 -31.02 9.49
N SER A 781 23.90 -31.58 8.33
CA SER A 781 24.13 -33.02 8.16
C SER A 781 25.61 -33.36 8.25
#